data_AF-D6TZT1-F1
#
_entry.id   AF-D6TZT1-F1
#
_cell.length_a   1.000
_cell.length_b   1.000
_cell.length_c   1.000
_cell.angle_alpha   90.00
_cell.angle_beta   90.00
_cell.angle_gamma   90.00
#
_symmetry.space_group_name_H-M   'P 1'
#
loop_
_entity.id
_entity.type
_entity.pdbx_description
1 polymer ?
#
loop_
_entity_poly.entity_id
_entity_poly.type
_entity_poly.pdbx_seq_one_letter_code
_entity_poly.pdbx_strand_id
1 'polypeptide(L)'
;MKAFFHICYILGALLSALLLTGSIASPASQALAQTTRREAGLTPAEQNSVTILVLDMSGSMSTSDPAGLRCSAANAFIDLSGPGNYIGVVALDGNGAAGGPHNFPLAQSWAAPGEMATPLQRHALQKTIMEQSHHCQPDNTTPTYDALHQALQMLQQTTQDQPRVGSVVLLTDGNPDPGTNDQVNAIQSELLPQFKQHNWSIDTIALGNNAPIQAGTPYHSFHEFLSGLANATSGKFYDDANGVIQGQPSPLNIAPFFVDIFARHNHRTIGDDIGLTQSNGSISRAFNVTSYTDNLDVVVIKDQPSTTVALQDPQGHTISAQSGVFVSNADPHYVIYSIDRPQQGDWNLTVTGSGRFLMKSLKASSLALSALDISQANLQSGAQSALALGQPITVSTYLTYHGEAITDNTVSLSGHVAYNGAGGQYSQDFALDSKATPGTYTGTIFVPENAPSGSYDITVNSYSVSLAHTLSSQLRSLRLEHFPEPNLLSPATQQPTDQEITVQTVEWDPALRLLYGLPFPPIARLSQWPLQGIPAQPATSIEGQTLLRQQAYTHAQVRAEAILPNAKDPVPVQVQNRQGGRFALALPNVQSGPYRLLFHTRGSFADSHGDFGTIRRSLRVALVAPTWLQTLRAWLITLLYGLLLLLLVLLVRYALLPHPFGEVLVSQEGEAVGNIRLRRARRSPLQALLHPQLLRSRQAGLPSGLRFRFKHGGGIEVARDDSAGTSWRKSDGEPVQPAFQELHELHYRPPEEDPGDAMATYHIQARHAPDTEEIDKLESDRPNISSSRFHKHQRRLKATPIDNYEDDIF
;
A
#
# COMPACT_ATOMS: atom_id res chain seq x y z
N MET A 1 -0.46 -39.20 33.90
CA MET A 1 -1.64 -38.79 34.70
C MET A 1 -1.45 -37.42 35.38
N LYS A 2 -0.28 -37.10 35.96
CA LYS A 2 0.02 -35.74 36.46
C LYS A 2 0.09 -34.64 35.38
N ALA A 3 0.50 -34.97 34.15
CA ALA A 3 0.51 -34.02 33.03
C ALA A 3 -0.89 -33.64 32.48
N PHE A 4 -1.90 -34.50 32.69
CA PHE A 4 -3.28 -34.24 32.25
C PHE A 4 -4.03 -33.33 33.24
N PHE A 5 -3.62 -33.35 34.52
CA PHE A 5 -4.15 -32.45 35.56
C PHE A 5 -3.60 -31.02 35.46
N HIS A 6 -2.41 -30.81 34.89
CA HIS A 6 -1.87 -29.46 34.66
C HIS A 6 -2.56 -28.72 33.51
N ILE A 7 -3.08 -29.42 32.50
CA ILE A 7 -3.80 -28.79 31.39
C ILE A 7 -5.20 -28.30 31.82
N CYS A 8 -5.87 -29.02 32.72
CA CYS A 8 -7.15 -28.58 33.29
C CYS A 8 -7.02 -27.43 34.31
N TYR A 9 -5.85 -27.27 34.96
CA TYR A 9 -5.63 -26.19 35.93
C TYR A 9 -5.25 -24.86 35.25
N ILE A 10 -4.60 -24.91 34.08
CA ILE A 10 -4.25 -23.71 33.30
C ILE A 10 -5.49 -23.12 32.58
N LEU A 11 -6.48 -23.95 32.20
CA LEU A 11 -7.75 -23.46 31.65
C LEU A 11 -8.67 -22.79 32.69
N GLY A 12 -8.50 -23.09 33.98
CA GLY A 12 -9.30 -22.52 35.07
C GLY A 12 -8.81 -21.16 35.58
N ALA A 13 -7.53 -20.82 35.36
CA ALA A 13 -6.91 -19.61 35.90
C ALA A 13 -6.99 -18.38 34.98
N LEU A 14 -7.37 -18.56 33.70
CA LEU A 14 -7.46 -17.49 32.71
C LEU A 14 -8.81 -16.73 32.72
N LEU A 15 -9.75 -17.13 33.60
CA LEU A 15 -11.11 -16.58 33.64
C LEU A 15 -11.35 -15.51 34.73
N SER A 16 -10.32 -15.10 35.47
CA SER A 16 -10.48 -14.27 36.70
C SER A 16 -9.83 -12.89 36.66
N ALA A 17 -9.32 -12.42 35.52
CA ALA A 17 -8.63 -11.14 35.41
C ALA A 17 -9.22 -10.24 34.31
N LEU A 18 -10.47 -9.81 34.46
CA LEU A 18 -11.00 -8.71 33.63
C LEU A 18 -12.18 -7.98 34.27
N LEU A 19 -11.95 -7.27 35.39
CA LEU A 19 -12.89 -6.26 35.90
C LEU A 19 -12.12 -5.19 36.67
N LEU A 20 -11.87 -4.02 36.06
CA LEU A 20 -11.87 -2.73 36.78
C LEU A 20 -11.94 -1.57 35.78
N THR A 21 -13.07 -0.88 35.82
CA THR A 21 -13.45 0.31 35.06
C THR A 21 -12.80 1.57 35.63
N GLY A 22 -12.28 2.43 34.77
CA GLY A 22 -11.85 3.80 35.09
C GLY A 22 -12.39 4.79 34.07
N SER A 23 -13.29 5.66 34.51
CA SER A 23 -13.97 6.70 33.74
C SER A 23 -13.05 7.92 33.54
N ILE A 24 -12.92 8.41 32.31
CA ILE A 24 -12.42 9.77 32.03
C ILE A 24 -13.33 10.40 30.98
N ALA A 25 -13.96 11.50 31.37
CA ALA A 25 -14.74 12.37 30.51
C ALA A 25 -13.81 13.37 29.82
N SER A 26 -14.02 13.59 28.52
CA SER A 26 -13.39 14.70 27.78
C SER A 26 -14.47 15.42 26.94
N PRO A 27 -14.63 16.74 27.06
CA PRO A 27 -15.51 17.52 26.20
C PRO A 27 -14.74 17.93 24.93
N ALA A 28 -15.14 17.39 23.78
CA ALA A 28 -14.65 17.81 22.47
C ALA A 28 -15.79 18.51 21.72
N SER A 29 -15.97 19.81 21.94
CA SER A 29 -16.83 20.69 21.14
C SER A 29 -16.58 22.16 21.50
N GLN A 30 -15.40 22.71 21.16
CA GLN A 30 -15.18 24.17 21.11
C GLN A 30 -13.85 24.62 20.43
N ALA A 31 -13.02 23.72 19.91
CA ALA A 31 -11.69 24.07 19.37
C ALA A 31 -11.66 24.48 17.87
N LEU A 32 -12.79 24.49 17.15
CA LEU A 32 -12.82 24.78 15.70
C LEU A 32 -13.04 26.25 15.31
N ALA A 33 -13.24 27.15 16.28
CA ALA A 33 -13.52 28.57 15.99
C ALA A 33 -12.36 29.54 16.32
N GLN A 34 -11.24 29.04 16.88
CA GLN A 34 -10.12 29.89 17.31
C GLN A 34 -8.86 29.74 16.45
N THR A 35 -8.76 28.72 15.58
CA THR A 35 -7.60 28.51 14.71
C THR A 35 -7.57 29.47 13.52
N THR A 36 -8.72 29.99 13.08
CA THR A 36 -8.83 30.90 11.92
C THR A 36 -8.43 32.36 12.20
N ARG A 37 -8.14 32.75 13.45
CA ARG A 37 -7.73 34.12 13.79
C ARG A 37 -6.22 34.38 13.80
N ARG A 38 -5.38 33.35 13.68
CA ARG A 38 -3.92 33.51 13.74
C ARG A 38 -3.22 33.64 12.39
N GLU A 39 -3.91 33.42 11.27
CA GLU A 39 -3.35 33.58 9.92
C GLU A 39 -3.60 34.95 9.27
N ALA A 40 -4.40 35.83 9.89
CA ALA A 40 -4.74 37.15 9.34
C ALA A 40 -3.63 38.22 9.50
N GLY A 41 -2.38 37.81 9.72
CA GLY A 41 -1.23 38.69 9.92
C GLY A 41 -0.07 38.40 8.96
N LEU A 42 -0.35 37.79 7.81
CA LEU A 42 0.67 37.57 6.78
C LEU A 42 0.93 38.89 6.04
N THR A 43 2.10 39.47 6.31
CA THR A 43 2.86 40.27 5.35
C THR A 43 2.89 39.56 3.97
N PRO A 44 3.08 40.27 2.85
CA PRO A 44 3.06 39.67 1.50
C PRO A 44 3.79 38.35 1.53
N ALA A 45 3.07 37.24 1.28
CA ALA A 45 3.53 35.89 1.55
C ALA A 45 4.98 35.75 1.10
N GLU A 46 5.93 35.61 2.05
CA GLU A 46 7.32 35.33 1.73
C GLU A 46 7.33 34.06 0.88
N GLN A 47 7.66 34.23 -0.41
CA GLN A 47 7.57 33.20 -1.43
C GLN A 47 8.68 32.17 -1.18
N ASN A 48 8.45 31.24 -0.27
CA ASN A 48 9.41 30.20 0.10
C ASN A 48 9.28 28.98 -0.81
N SER A 49 9.90 29.09 -2.00
CA SER A 49 9.95 28.02 -3.00
C SER A 49 11.37 27.48 -3.18
N VAL A 50 11.49 26.19 -3.47
CA VAL A 50 12.74 25.54 -3.90
C VAL A 50 12.49 24.95 -5.28
N THR A 51 13.23 25.42 -6.28
CA THR A 51 13.12 24.94 -7.66
C THR A 51 14.45 24.31 -8.09
N ILE A 52 14.41 23.09 -8.61
CA ILE A 52 15.58 22.47 -9.22
C ILE A 52 15.45 22.54 -10.74
N LEU A 53 16.40 23.21 -11.38
CA LEU A 53 16.50 23.23 -12.84
C LEU A 53 17.30 22.01 -13.30
N VAL A 54 16.67 21.12 -14.06
CA VAL A 54 17.31 19.97 -14.70
C VAL A 54 17.45 20.29 -16.19
N LEU A 55 18.68 20.54 -16.61
CA LEU A 55 18.99 21.02 -17.95
C LEU A 55 19.68 19.95 -18.78
N ASP A 56 19.13 19.63 -19.94
CA ASP A 56 19.74 18.68 -20.86
C ASP A 56 20.96 19.25 -21.55
N MET A 57 22.08 18.54 -21.45
CA MET A 57 23.30 18.87 -22.16
C MET A 57 23.66 17.82 -23.20
N SER A 58 22.82 16.82 -23.46
CA SER A 58 23.11 15.70 -24.34
C SER A 58 23.54 16.11 -25.76
N GLY A 59 24.26 15.25 -26.47
CA GLY A 59 24.85 15.59 -27.78
C GLY A 59 23.79 15.92 -28.85
N SER A 60 22.57 15.39 -28.71
CA SER A 60 21.42 15.72 -29.57
C SER A 60 21.01 17.19 -29.50
N MET A 61 21.33 17.87 -28.39
CA MET A 61 21.10 19.31 -28.21
C MET A 61 21.82 20.15 -29.27
N SER A 62 22.84 19.62 -29.95
CA SER A 62 23.47 20.28 -31.11
C SER A 62 22.51 20.50 -32.29
N THR A 63 21.41 19.77 -32.34
CA THR A 63 20.38 19.87 -33.37
C THR A 63 19.12 20.57 -32.85
N SER A 64 18.69 20.25 -31.64
CA SER A 64 17.46 20.77 -31.03
C SER A 64 17.65 22.07 -30.23
N ASP A 65 18.87 22.46 -29.90
CA ASP A 65 19.17 23.75 -29.27
C ASP A 65 20.62 24.20 -29.61
N PRO A 66 20.94 24.38 -30.91
CA PRO A 66 22.31 24.71 -31.34
C PRO A 66 22.82 26.05 -30.79
N ALA A 67 21.91 26.95 -30.39
CA ALA A 67 22.24 28.26 -29.86
C ALA A 67 22.35 28.30 -28.32
N GLY A 68 22.14 27.18 -27.62
CA GLY A 68 22.23 27.15 -26.15
C GLY A 68 21.12 27.92 -25.44
N LEU A 69 19.94 28.04 -26.08
CA LEU A 69 18.79 28.80 -25.60
C LEU A 69 18.27 28.31 -24.26
N ARG A 70 18.45 27.03 -23.92
CA ARG A 70 18.09 26.47 -22.60
C ARG A 70 18.73 27.21 -21.43
N CYS A 71 19.97 27.65 -21.58
CA CYS A 71 20.65 28.41 -20.54
C CYS A 71 20.16 29.84 -20.47
N SER A 72 19.88 30.47 -21.60
CA SER A 72 19.24 31.80 -21.63
C SER A 72 17.88 31.75 -20.94
N ALA A 73 17.07 30.72 -21.20
CA ALA A 73 15.79 30.53 -20.53
C ALA A 73 15.94 30.26 -19.02
N ALA A 74 16.92 29.44 -18.61
CA ALA A 74 17.26 29.25 -17.19
C ALA A 74 17.71 30.55 -16.52
N ASN A 75 18.52 31.36 -17.21
CA ASN A 75 18.96 32.67 -16.72
C ASN A 75 17.78 33.64 -16.55
N ALA A 76 16.79 33.62 -17.45
CA ALA A 76 15.57 34.40 -17.31
C ALA A 76 14.79 34.01 -16.04
N PHE A 77 14.67 32.70 -15.76
CA PHE A 77 14.06 32.22 -14.51
C PHE A 77 14.83 32.69 -13.27
N ILE A 78 16.16 32.63 -13.30
CA ILE A 78 17.03 33.10 -12.22
C ILE A 78 16.88 34.61 -12.02
N ASP A 79 16.85 35.40 -13.10
CA ASP A 79 16.72 36.86 -13.05
C ASP A 79 15.35 37.32 -12.55
N LEU A 80 14.30 36.56 -12.81
CA LEU A 80 12.96 36.78 -12.25
C LEU A 80 12.87 36.43 -10.77
N SER A 81 13.72 35.52 -10.30
CA SER A 81 13.71 35.06 -8.91
C SER A 81 14.24 36.12 -7.95
N GLY A 82 13.75 36.09 -6.71
CA GLY A 82 14.08 37.06 -5.67
C GLY A 82 14.23 36.42 -4.28
N PRO A 83 14.14 37.24 -3.21
CA PRO A 83 14.15 36.75 -1.84
C PRO A 83 13.08 35.67 -1.59
N GLY A 84 13.44 34.62 -0.86
CA GLY A 84 12.59 33.44 -0.62
C GLY A 84 12.67 32.35 -1.71
N ASN A 85 13.16 32.68 -2.92
CA ASN A 85 13.28 31.69 -4.00
C ASN A 85 14.65 31.01 -3.97
N TYR A 86 14.68 29.69 -3.82
CA TYR A 86 15.89 28.88 -3.79
C TYR A 86 16.00 28.10 -5.09
N ILE A 87 17.16 28.18 -5.76
CA ILE A 87 17.39 27.48 -7.03
C ILE A 87 18.60 26.56 -6.92
N GLY A 88 18.40 25.29 -7.26
CA GLY A 88 19.46 24.31 -7.53
C GLY A 88 19.52 23.95 -9.00
N VAL A 89 20.65 23.41 -9.45
CA VAL A 89 20.86 23.05 -10.87
C VAL A 89 21.53 21.67 -10.98
N VAL A 90 20.91 20.82 -11.80
CA VAL A 90 21.42 19.51 -12.20
C VAL A 90 21.47 19.47 -13.73
N ALA A 91 22.52 18.90 -14.29
CA ALA A 91 22.65 18.71 -15.73
C ALA A 91 22.52 17.23 -16.11
N LEU A 92 21.80 16.98 -17.20
CA LEU A 92 21.85 15.70 -17.91
C LEU A 92 23.14 15.69 -18.73
N ASP A 93 24.26 15.43 -18.05
CA ASP A 93 25.57 15.29 -18.64
C ASP A 93 26.32 14.14 -17.96
N GLY A 94 26.37 12.98 -18.63
CA GLY A 94 27.09 11.83 -18.13
C GLY A 94 28.57 11.86 -18.52
N ASN A 95 29.48 12.02 -17.56
CA ASN A 95 30.93 11.94 -17.78
C ASN A 95 31.47 10.50 -18.03
N GLY A 96 30.59 9.57 -18.40
CA GLY A 96 30.87 8.14 -18.52
C GLY A 96 30.90 7.35 -17.20
N ALA A 97 30.78 8.01 -16.04
CA ALA A 97 30.61 7.32 -14.77
C ALA A 97 29.19 6.73 -14.63
N ALA A 98 29.09 5.56 -14.03
CA ALA A 98 27.83 4.90 -13.70
C ALA A 98 27.79 4.54 -12.21
N GLY A 99 26.60 4.54 -11.62
CA GLY A 99 26.43 4.27 -10.20
C GLY A 99 24.97 4.13 -9.77
N GLY A 100 24.75 4.13 -8.44
CA GLY A 100 23.44 3.93 -7.86
C GLY A 100 22.93 2.48 -7.93
N PRO A 101 21.68 2.22 -7.51
CA PRO A 101 21.12 0.86 -7.41
C PRO A 101 20.99 0.16 -8.77
N HIS A 102 20.87 0.92 -9.86
CA HIS A 102 20.69 0.40 -11.22
C HIS A 102 21.95 0.49 -12.08
N ASN A 103 23.05 1.04 -11.54
CA ASN A 103 24.28 1.30 -12.29
C ASN A 103 24.03 2.11 -13.58
N PHE A 104 23.13 3.10 -13.50
CA PHE A 104 22.87 4.05 -14.60
C PHE A 104 23.98 5.11 -14.67
N PRO A 105 24.16 5.78 -15.82
CA PRO A 105 25.07 6.90 -15.89
C PRO A 105 24.68 8.00 -14.90
N LEU A 106 25.68 8.64 -14.32
CA LEU A 106 25.49 9.68 -13.31
C LEU A 106 25.31 11.05 -13.97
N ALA A 107 24.30 11.79 -13.52
CA ALA A 107 24.09 13.18 -13.86
C ALA A 107 25.06 14.07 -13.05
N GLN A 108 25.21 15.34 -13.45
CA GLN A 108 26.07 16.29 -12.77
C GLN A 108 25.27 17.31 -11.96
N SER A 109 25.48 17.34 -10.65
CA SER A 109 25.00 18.43 -9.79
C SER A 109 25.94 19.63 -9.92
N TRP A 110 25.49 20.70 -10.57
CA TRP A 110 26.28 21.92 -10.75
C TRP A 110 26.15 22.90 -9.58
N ALA A 111 24.98 22.98 -8.97
CA ALA A 111 24.73 23.88 -7.85
C ALA A 111 23.68 23.32 -6.89
N ALA A 112 24.00 23.29 -5.60
CA ALA A 112 23.02 23.04 -4.56
C ALA A 112 22.03 24.22 -4.44
N PRO A 113 20.80 24.01 -3.92
CA PRO A 113 19.82 25.07 -3.79
C PRO A 113 20.32 26.26 -2.95
N GLY A 114 20.37 27.44 -3.57
CA GLY A 114 20.74 28.70 -2.93
C GLY A 114 19.69 29.78 -3.17
N GLU A 115 19.53 30.70 -2.21
CA GLU A 115 18.56 31.79 -2.30
C GLU A 115 18.96 32.85 -3.34
N MET A 116 18.02 33.28 -4.17
CA MET A 116 18.20 34.30 -5.21
C MET A 116 17.88 35.71 -4.73
N ALA A 117 18.17 36.01 -3.46
CA ALA A 117 17.79 37.27 -2.81
C ALA A 117 18.45 38.52 -3.40
N THR A 118 19.64 38.38 -4.00
CA THR A 118 20.43 39.51 -4.50
C THR A 118 20.88 39.31 -5.95
N PRO A 119 21.10 40.42 -6.70
CA PRO A 119 21.70 40.35 -8.03
C PRO A 119 23.04 39.59 -8.06
N LEU A 120 23.86 39.68 -7.01
CA LEU A 120 25.14 38.98 -6.92
C LEU A 120 24.95 37.45 -6.87
N GLN A 121 23.98 36.95 -6.09
CA GLN A 121 23.68 35.52 -6.02
C GLN A 121 23.15 34.99 -7.36
N ARG A 122 22.27 35.75 -8.01
CA ARG A 122 21.75 35.43 -9.35
C ARG A 122 22.87 35.33 -10.38
N HIS A 123 23.74 36.34 -10.44
CA HIS A 123 24.90 36.32 -11.32
C HIS A 123 25.90 35.20 -10.99
N ALA A 124 26.09 34.87 -9.71
CA ALA A 124 26.95 33.76 -9.31
C ALA A 124 26.43 32.42 -9.84
N LEU A 125 25.12 32.16 -9.72
CA LEU A 125 24.51 30.93 -10.25
C LEU A 125 24.54 30.89 -11.79
N GLN A 126 24.20 31.99 -12.46
CA GLN A 126 24.31 32.11 -13.93
C GLN A 126 25.74 31.82 -14.41
N LYS A 127 26.73 32.36 -13.71
CA LYS A 127 28.15 32.10 -13.99
C LYS A 127 28.49 30.62 -13.78
N THR A 128 28.03 29.99 -12.71
CA THR A 128 28.21 28.56 -12.48
C THR A 128 27.62 27.74 -13.62
N ILE A 129 26.39 28.02 -14.05
CA ILE A 129 25.77 27.35 -15.20
C ILE A 129 26.64 27.53 -16.44
N MET A 130 27.05 28.75 -16.76
CA MET A 130 27.87 29.04 -17.94
C MET A 130 29.22 28.31 -17.92
N GLU A 131 29.91 28.28 -16.78
CA GLU A 131 31.21 27.62 -16.64
C GLU A 131 31.10 26.09 -16.70
N GLN A 132 30.16 25.50 -15.96
CA GLN A 132 29.98 24.04 -15.89
C GLN A 132 29.37 23.47 -17.18
N SER A 133 28.52 24.22 -17.87
CA SER A 133 27.94 23.82 -19.18
C SER A 133 28.88 24.08 -20.37
N HIS A 134 30.10 24.57 -20.14
CA HIS A 134 31.02 24.99 -21.19
C HIS A 134 30.41 25.98 -22.19
N HIS A 135 29.68 26.98 -21.69
CA HIS A 135 28.87 27.93 -22.48
C HIS A 135 27.72 27.22 -23.22
N CYS A 136 27.03 26.33 -22.52
CA CYS A 136 25.82 25.65 -22.99
C CYS A 136 26.07 24.82 -24.24
N GLN A 137 27.26 24.22 -24.31
CA GLN A 137 27.62 23.32 -25.38
C GLN A 137 26.95 21.95 -25.15
N PRO A 138 26.41 21.33 -26.20
CA PRO A 138 26.00 19.92 -26.18
C PRO A 138 27.19 18.99 -25.91
N ASP A 139 26.98 17.91 -25.16
CA ASP A 139 27.94 16.91 -24.70
C ASP A 139 27.26 15.55 -24.44
N ASN A 140 28.02 14.46 -24.25
CA ASN A 140 27.65 13.13 -23.74
C ASN A 140 26.17 12.66 -23.82
N THR A 141 25.66 12.11 -22.71
CA THR A 141 24.48 11.25 -22.61
C THR A 141 23.35 11.90 -21.81
N THR A 142 22.18 11.24 -21.73
CA THR A 142 20.96 11.78 -21.10
C THR A 142 20.57 10.97 -19.84
N PRO A 143 21.29 11.08 -18.71
CA PRO A 143 21.05 10.33 -17.47
C PRO A 143 19.82 10.84 -16.68
N THR A 144 18.64 10.71 -17.27
CA THR A 144 17.39 11.30 -16.74
C THR A 144 17.00 10.74 -15.37
N TYR A 145 17.19 9.43 -15.14
CA TYR A 145 16.88 8.84 -13.83
C TYR A 145 17.73 9.49 -12.73
N ASP A 146 19.05 9.54 -12.93
CA ASP A 146 19.95 10.03 -11.89
C ASP A 146 19.77 11.53 -11.65
N ALA A 147 19.49 12.32 -12.69
CA ALA A 147 19.21 13.74 -12.53
C ALA A 147 17.94 14.01 -11.71
N LEU A 148 16.86 13.28 -11.97
CA LEU A 148 15.62 13.39 -11.17
C LEU A 148 15.82 12.88 -9.75
N HIS A 149 16.64 11.84 -9.55
CA HIS A 149 17.00 11.36 -8.23
C HIS A 149 17.83 12.40 -7.44
N GLN A 150 18.80 13.06 -8.08
CA GLN A 150 19.56 14.16 -7.47
C GLN A 150 18.65 15.36 -7.14
N ALA A 151 17.74 15.73 -8.05
CA ALA A 151 16.76 16.79 -7.79
C ALA A 151 15.89 16.47 -6.58
N LEU A 152 15.42 15.23 -6.47
CA LEU A 152 14.66 14.74 -5.32
C LEU A 152 15.46 14.88 -4.01
N GLN A 153 16.74 14.49 -4.02
CA GLN A 153 17.62 14.62 -2.86
C GLN A 153 17.85 16.09 -2.46
N MET A 154 18.08 16.98 -3.42
CA MET A 154 18.24 18.41 -3.18
C MET A 154 16.97 19.02 -2.55
N LEU A 155 15.79 18.66 -3.06
CA LEU A 155 14.51 19.07 -2.47
C LEU A 155 14.37 18.54 -1.04
N GLN A 156 14.57 17.24 -0.82
CA GLN A 156 14.49 16.63 0.51
C GLN A 156 15.42 17.30 1.53
N GLN A 157 16.66 17.61 1.14
CA GLN A 157 17.61 18.28 2.02
C GLN A 157 17.18 19.73 2.34
N THR A 158 16.67 20.46 1.36
CA THR A 158 16.38 21.89 1.50
C THR A 158 15.03 22.16 2.17
N THR A 159 14.06 21.24 2.03
CA THR A 159 12.71 21.39 2.60
C THR A 159 12.54 20.70 3.95
N GLN A 160 13.57 20.04 4.49
CA GLN A 160 13.47 19.29 5.75
C GLN A 160 13.19 20.19 6.96
N ASP A 161 13.85 21.35 7.03
CA ASP A 161 13.82 22.22 8.22
C ASP A 161 12.78 23.33 8.15
N GLN A 162 12.28 23.65 6.96
CA GLN A 162 11.29 24.69 6.74
C GLN A 162 10.25 24.23 5.72
N PRO A 163 8.95 24.51 5.95
CA PRO A 163 7.89 24.19 5.00
C PRO A 163 8.05 25.07 3.75
N ARG A 164 8.84 24.60 2.80
CA ARG A 164 9.05 25.21 1.49
C ARG A 164 8.38 24.35 0.43
N VAL A 165 7.80 24.99 -0.59
CA VAL A 165 7.21 24.27 -1.73
C VAL A 165 8.32 23.88 -2.70
N GLY A 166 8.46 22.59 -2.96
CA GLY A 166 9.46 22.05 -3.90
C GLY A 166 8.91 21.86 -5.31
N SER A 167 9.71 22.13 -6.32
CA SER A 167 9.40 21.85 -7.73
C SER A 167 10.65 21.53 -8.55
N VAL A 168 10.45 20.89 -9.70
CA VAL A 168 11.50 20.58 -10.69
C VAL A 168 11.08 21.11 -12.05
N VAL A 169 12.03 21.70 -12.77
CA VAL A 169 11.88 22.06 -14.19
C VAL A 169 12.82 21.19 -15.00
N LEU A 170 12.30 20.22 -15.73
CA LEU A 170 13.05 19.31 -16.59
C LEU A 170 12.96 19.77 -18.04
N LEU A 171 14.06 20.22 -18.64
CA LEU A 171 14.16 20.48 -20.07
C LEU A 171 15.04 19.42 -20.73
N THR A 172 14.55 18.79 -21.80
CA THR A 172 15.26 17.73 -22.55
C THR A 172 14.75 17.59 -23.98
N ASP A 173 15.61 17.10 -24.88
CA ASP A 173 15.30 16.92 -26.31
C ASP A 173 15.19 15.46 -26.77
N GLY A 174 15.44 14.49 -25.87
CA GLY A 174 15.65 13.12 -26.28
C GLY A 174 15.48 12.09 -25.17
N ASN A 175 15.29 10.85 -25.61
CA ASN A 175 15.14 9.69 -24.74
C ASN A 175 16.27 9.61 -23.69
N PRO A 176 16.00 9.13 -22.45
CA PRO A 176 17.04 8.81 -21.50
C PRO A 176 18.03 7.83 -22.12
N ASP A 177 19.32 8.12 -22.01
CA ASP A 177 20.37 7.33 -22.66
C ASP A 177 21.64 7.28 -21.79
N PRO A 178 22.35 6.14 -21.76
CA PRO A 178 21.94 4.81 -22.23
C PRO A 178 20.79 4.17 -21.43
N GLY A 179 20.07 3.24 -22.07
CA GLY A 179 19.09 2.39 -21.40
C GLY A 179 17.74 3.05 -21.16
N THR A 180 17.15 3.64 -22.21
CA THR A 180 15.85 4.34 -22.18
C THR A 180 14.77 3.62 -21.38
N ASN A 181 14.48 2.35 -21.70
CA ASN A 181 13.39 1.61 -21.07
C ASN A 181 13.64 1.36 -19.58
N ASP A 182 14.87 1.03 -19.21
CA ASP A 182 15.23 0.75 -17.81
C ASP A 182 15.15 2.02 -16.97
N GLN A 183 15.66 3.14 -17.49
CA GLN A 183 15.56 4.44 -16.81
C GLN A 183 14.10 4.88 -16.68
N VAL A 184 13.28 4.79 -17.74
CA VAL A 184 11.85 5.14 -17.70
C VAL A 184 11.12 4.30 -16.65
N ASN A 185 11.33 2.98 -16.66
CA ASN A 185 10.70 2.07 -15.70
C ASN A 185 11.11 2.37 -14.25
N ALA A 186 12.39 2.68 -14.01
CA ALA A 186 12.90 3.06 -12.69
C ALA A 186 12.35 4.42 -12.22
N ILE A 187 12.27 5.43 -13.11
CA ILE A 187 11.64 6.72 -12.79
C ILE A 187 10.20 6.51 -12.34
N GLN A 188 9.44 5.69 -13.07
CA GLN A 188 8.03 5.42 -12.77
C GLN A 188 7.82 4.66 -11.46
N SER A 189 8.65 3.65 -11.19
CA SER A 189 8.45 2.75 -10.05
C SER A 189 9.06 3.27 -8.74
N GLU A 190 10.11 4.09 -8.81
CA GLU A 190 10.90 4.49 -7.63
C GLU A 190 10.84 6.00 -7.33
N LEU A 191 10.99 6.86 -8.35
CA LEU A 191 11.09 8.32 -8.13
C LEU A 191 9.72 8.98 -8.11
N LEU A 192 8.86 8.65 -9.08
CA LEU A 192 7.55 9.26 -9.24
C LEU A 192 6.66 9.13 -7.98
N PRO A 193 6.61 7.98 -7.28
CA PRO A 193 5.86 7.89 -6.02
C PRO A 193 6.35 8.86 -4.94
N GLN A 194 7.66 9.17 -4.91
CA GLN A 194 8.24 10.07 -3.92
C GLN A 194 7.86 11.54 -4.21
N PHE A 195 7.96 11.98 -5.47
CA PHE A 195 7.50 13.33 -5.85
C PHE A 195 6.01 13.54 -5.51
N LYS A 196 5.17 12.54 -5.76
CA LYS A 196 3.74 12.58 -5.40
C LYS A 196 3.49 12.63 -3.90
N GLN A 197 4.22 11.84 -3.14
CA GLN A 197 4.11 11.81 -1.68
C GLN A 197 4.44 13.17 -1.07
N HIS A 198 5.42 13.88 -1.64
CA HIS A 198 5.82 15.22 -1.19
C HIS A 198 5.03 16.36 -1.82
N ASN A 199 4.14 16.07 -2.77
CA ASN A 199 3.42 17.06 -3.58
C ASN A 199 4.37 18.05 -4.27
N TRP A 200 5.47 17.54 -4.82
CA TRP A 200 6.42 18.31 -5.63
C TRP A 200 6.15 18.08 -7.11
N SER A 201 5.94 19.17 -7.84
CA SER A 201 5.65 19.13 -9.27
C SER A 201 6.92 18.97 -10.10
N ILE A 202 6.79 18.29 -11.24
CA ILE A 202 7.80 18.27 -12.29
C ILE A 202 7.18 18.91 -13.52
N ASP A 203 7.57 20.14 -13.84
CA ASP A 203 7.27 20.74 -15.12
C ASP A 203 8.28 20.25 -16.15
N THR A 204 7.81 19.79 -17.31
CA THR A 204 8.66 19.20 -18.33
C THR A 204 8.58 20.00 -19.63
N ILE A 205 9.72 20.32 -20.21
CA ILE A 205 9.87 21.02 -21.49
C ILE A 205 10.53 20.05 -22.47
N ALA A 206 9.78 19.61 -23.47
CA ALA A 206 10.27 18.79 -24.56
C ALA A 206 10.72 19.67 -25.73
N LEU A 207 11.94 19.44 -26.20
CA LEU A 207 12.49 20.05 -27.40
C LEU A 207 12.60 19.02 -28.53
N GLY A 208 12.47 19.47 -29.77
CA GLY A 208 12.74 18.63 -30.93
C GLY A 208 11.65 17.59 -31.23
N ASN A 209 12.08 16.43 -31.73
CA ASN A 209 11.18 15.43 -32.32
C ASN A 209 10.73 14.41 -31.27
N ASN A 210 9.44 14.04 -31.35
CA ASN A 210 8.87 13.00 -30.49
C ASN A 210 9.36 11.59 -30.88
N ALA A 211 10.48 11.18 -30.30
CA ALA A 211 11.08 9.86 -30.54
C ALA A 211 10.21 8.72 -29.97
N PRO A 212 10.08 7.59 -30.68
CA PRO A 212 9.41 6.41 -30.14
C PRO A 212 10.22 5.80 -28.98
N ILE A 213 9.51 5.28 -27.98
CA ILE A 213 10.10 4.44 -26.93
C ILE A 213 9.86 2.97 -27.30
N GLN A 214 10.87 2.11 -27.10
CA GLN A 214 10.76 0.69 -27.43
C GLN A 214 9.73 -0.03 -26.56
N ALA A 215 9.20 -1.15 -27.06
CA ALA A 215 8.27 -1.99 -26.31
C ALA A 215 8.82 -2.38 -24.93
N GLY A 216 7.96 -2.38 -23.90
CA GLY A 216 8.33 -2.69 -22.52
C GLY A 216 8.16 -1.53 -21.53
N THR A 217 7.74 -0.36 -21.99
CA THR A 217 7.24 0.74 -21.15
C THR A 217 5.75 1.00 -21.47
N PRO A 218 4.98 1.67 -20.60
CA PRO A 218 3.60 2.03 -20.90
C PRO A 218 3.46 3.20 -21.90
N TYR A 219 4.57 3.81 -22.34
CA TYR A 219 4.57 4.95 -23.25
C TYR A 219 5.01 4.54 -24.65
N HIS A 220 4.38 5.10 -25.67
CA HIS A 220 4.73 4.87 -27.07
C HIS A 220 5.81 5.85 -27.56
N SER A 221 5.96 6.99 -26.89
CA SER A 221 6.89 8.04 -27.31
C SER A 221 7.41 8.86 -26.13
N PHE A 222 8.49 9.60 -26.35
CA PHE A 222 9.15 10.35 -25.30
C PHE A 222 8.33 11.53 -24.79
N HIS A 223 7.66 12.27 -25.68
CA HIS A 223 6.80 13.37 -25.28
C HIS A 223 5.61 12.85 -24.45
N GLU A 224 5.13 11.64 -24.73
CA GLU A 224 4.11 10.97 -23.93
C GLU A 224 4.64 10.62 -22.53
N PHE A 225 5.88 10.13 -22.41
CA PHE A 225 6.54 9.92 -21.12
C PHE A 225 6.68 11.23 -20.33
N LEU A 226 7.21 12.30 -20.93
CA LEU A 226 7.37 13.60 -20.28
C LEU A 226 6.01 14.20 -19.87
N SER A 227 5.02 14.15 -20.76
CA SER A 227 3.66 14.57 -20.44
C SER A 227 3.07 13.75 -19.31
N GLY A 228 3.31 12.43 -19.28
CA GLY A 228 2.92 11.55 -18.19
C GLY A 228 3.60 11.89 -16.87
N LEU A 229 4.88 12.25 -16.90
CA LEU A 229 5.65 12.66 -15.72
C LEU A 229 5.11 13.96 -15.11
N ALA A 230 4.87 14.97 -15.95
CA ALA A 230 4.27 16.24 -15.51
C ALA A 230 2.84 16.03 -14.98
N ASN A 231 2.00 15.32 -15.73
CA ASN A 231 0.63 15.02 -15.34
C ASN A 231 0.56 14.28 -14.00
N ALA A 232 1.46 13.33 -13.78
CA ALA A 232 1.50 12.54 -12.56
C ALA A 232 1.91 13.33 -11.31
N THR A 233 2.60 14.46 -11.47
CA THR A 233 3.14 15.27 -10.35
C THR A 233 2.43 16.61 -10.20
N SER A 234 1.35 16.85 -10.94
CA SER A 234 0.67 18.16 -11.02
C SER A 234 1.55 19.27 -11.62
N GLY A 235 2.57 18.91 -12.42
CA GLY A 235 3.31 19.86 -13.26
C GLY A 235 2.61 20.10 -14.59
N LYS A 236 3.24 20.88 -15.48
CA LYS A 236 2.78 21.13 -16.84
C LYS A 236 3.77 20.62 -17.88
N PHE A 237 3.24 20.11 -18.98
CA PHE A 237 4.02 19.69 -20.14
C PHE A 237 4.06 20.83 -21.17
N TYR A 238 5.26 21.19 -21.59
CA TYR A 238 5.52 22.15 -22.65
C TYR A 238 6.20 21.42 -23.80
N ASP A 239 5.70 21.65 -25.01
CA ASP A 239 6.24 21.07 -26.23
C ASP A 239 6.58 22.20 -27.20
N ASP A 240 7.86 22.34 -27.52
CA ASP A 240 8.35 23.35 -28.46
C ASP A 240 7.72 23.20 -29.85
N ALA A 241 7.34 21.99 -30.26
CA ALA A 241 6.63 21.77 -31.53
C ALA A 241 5.25 22.46 -31.57
N ASN A 242 4.66 22.71 -30.40
CA ASN A 242 3.40 23.42 -30.22
C ASN A 242 3.59 24.86 -29.71
N GLY A 243 4.83 25.36 -29.73
CA GLY A 243 5.15 26.74 -29.37
C GLY A 243 4.58 27.76 -30.35
N VAL A 244 4.81 29.04 -30.03
CA VAL A 244 4.41 30.19 -30.87
C VAL A 244 5.09 30.12 -32.25
N ILE A 245 6.33 29.64 -32.28
CA ILE A 245 7.08 29.35 -33.50
C ILE A 245 7.05 27.84 -33.76
N GLN A 246 6.37 27.41 -34.82
CA GLN A 246 6.25 25.99 -35.13
C GLN A 246 7.47 25.45 -35.89
N GLY A 247 7.86 24.22 -35.57
CA GLY A 247 8.77 23.40 -36.37
C GLY A 247 10.26 23.66 -36.18
N GLN A 248 10.66 24.61 -35.33
CA GLN A 248 12.05 24.83 -34.96
C GLN A 248 12.18 25.40 -33.52
N PRO A 249 13.23 24.98 -32.79
CA PRO A 249 13.63 25.58 -31.53
C PRO A 249 13.79 27.09 -31.63
N SER A 250 13.13 27.82 -30.74
CA SER A 250 13.17 29.28 -30.76
C SER A 250 13.24 29.85 -29.35
N PRO A 251 14.00 30.96 -29.13
CA PRO A 251 13.93 31.69 -27.87
C PRO A 251 12.49 32.15 -27.57
N LEU A 252 11.70 32.41 -28.62
CA LEU A 252 10.29 32.81 -28.55
C LEU A 252 9.34 31.66 -28.16
N ASN A 253 9.85 30.46 -27.92
CA ASN A 253 9.13 29.32 -27.35
C ASN A 253 9.68 28.95 -25.97
N ILE A 254 10.99 28.66 -25.89
CA ILE A 254 11.62 28.09 -24.70
C ILE A 254 11.62 29.07 -23.52
N ALA A 255 12.02 30.34 -23.73
CA ALA A 255 12.02 31.33 -22.65
C ALA A 255 10.59 31.62 -22.11
N PRO A 256 9.55 31.79 -22.94
CA PRO A 256 8.18 31.89 -22.45
C PRO A 256 7.73 30.71 -21.58
N PHE A 257 8.20 29.48 -21.84
CA PHE A 257 7.88 28.33 -20.99
C PHE A 257 8.44 28.50 -19.58
N PHE A 258 9.71 28.90 -19.44
CA PHE A 258 10.29 29.19 -18.13
C PHE A 258 9.60 30.36 -17.42
N VAL A 259 9.20 31.39 -18.16
CA VAL A 259 8.44 32.54 -17.61
C VAL A 259 7.07 32.10 -17.09
N ASP A 260 6.36 31.23 -17.81
CA ASP A 260 5.08 30.65 -17.38
C ASP A 260 5.24 29.77 -16.14
N ILE A 261 6.27 28.91 -16.11
CA ILE A 261 6.61 28.09 -14.94
C ILE A 261 6.93 28.97 -13.73
N PHE A 262 7.76 30.00 -13.91
CA PHE A 262 8.09 30.95 -12.83
C PHE A 262 6.83 31.62 -12.28
N ALA A 263 5.96 32.10 -13.16
CA ALA A 263 4.72 32.77 -12.76
C ALA A 263 3.80 31.84 -11.96
N ARG A 264 3.66 30.57 -12.39
CA ARG A 264 2.86 29.54 -11.72
C ARG A 264 3.34 29.29 -10.29
N HIS A 265 4.64 29.08 -10.10
CA HIS A 265 5.21 28.70 -8.80
C HIS A 265 5.45 29.87 -7.86
N ASN A 266 5.48 31.11 -8.37
CA ASN A 266 5.72 32.31 -7.59
C ASN A 266 4.50 33.24 -7.54
N HIS A 267 3.29 32.67 -7.71
CA HIS A 267 2.00 33.36 -7.57
C HIS A 267 1.92 34.69 -8.32
N ARG A 268 2.47 34.74 -9.54
CA ARG A 268 2.39 35.93 -10.39
C ARG A 268 1.18 35.84 -11.31
N THR A 269 0.48 36.96 -11.45
CA THR A 269 -0.56 37.12 -12.46
C THR A 269 0.11 37.37 -13.81
N ILE A 270 -0.03 36.42 -14.74
CA ILE A 270 0.53 36.54 -16.08
C ILE A 270 -0.40 37.36 -16.99
N GLY A 271 0.18 38.31 -17.72
CA GLY A 271 -0.46 39.09 -18.78
C GLY A 271 0.22 38.82 -20.12
N ASP A 272 -0.56 38.39 -21.11
CA ASP A 272 -0.12 38.26 -22.51
C ASP A 272 -0.33 39.59 -23.25
N ASP A 273 0.34 40.65 -22.78
CA ASP A 273 0.04 42.01 -23.23
C ASP A 273 0.50 42.31 -24.66
N ILE A 274 1.64 41.74 -25.09
CA ILE A 274 2.14 41.89 -26.46
C ILE A 274 2.49 40.51 -27.03
N GLY A 275 1.59 39.99 -27.86
CA GLY A 275 1.83 38.78 -28.64
C GLY A 275 2.97 38.93 -29.67
N LEU A 276 3.27 37.84 -30.38
CA LEU A 276 4.35 37.79 -31.36
C LEU A 276 4.27 38.95 -32.36
N THR A 277 5.29 39.80 -32.35
CA THR A 277 5.35 41.03 -33.13
C THR A 277 6.64 41.09 -33.94
N GLN A 278 6.52 41.39 -35.23
CA GLN A 278 7.68 41.71 -36.09
C GLN A 278 8.09 43.17 -35.90
N SER A 279 9.39 43.40 -35.67
CA SER A 279 10.03 44.71 -35.68
C SER A 279 10.93 44.83 -36.91
N ASN A 280 10.78 45.92 -37.66
CA ASN A 280 11.63 46.29 -38.81
C ASN A 280 12.05 47.77 -38.68
N GLY A 281 12.76 48.10 -37.59
CA GLY A 281 13.08 49.49 -37.23
C GLY A 281 12.79 49.75 -35.76
N SER A 282 12.07 50.82 -35.44
CA SER A 282 11.61 51.09 -34.09
C SER A 282 10.09 50.94 -34.01
N ILE A 283 9.62 50.15 -33.05
CA ILE A 283 8.20 49.89 -32.84
C ILE A 283 7.84 50.09 -31.38
N SER A 284 6.74 50.81 -31.13
CA SER A 284 6.22 51.05 -29.79
C SER A 284 4.90 50.31 -29.59
N ARG A 285 4.69 49.78 -28.38
CA ARG A 285 3.51 49.03 -27.97
C ARG A 285 3.14 49.42 -26.54
N ALA A 286 1.88 49.78 -26.34
CA ALA A 286 1.35 50.10 -25.02
C ALA A 286 0.83 48.84 -24.31
N PHE A 287 0.92 48.81 -23.00
CA PHE A 287 0.23 47.85 -22.13
C PHE A 287 -0.17 48.52 -20.81
N ASN A 288 -1.14 47.94 -20.10
CA ASN A 288 -1.72 48.58 -18.92
C ASN A 288 -1.27 47.94 -17.60
N VAL A 289 -0.94 48.78 -16.61
CA VAL A 289 -0.66 48.40 -15.23
C VAL A 289 -1.79 48.92 -14.34
N THR A 290 -2.37 48.02 -13.53
CA THR A 290 -3.55 48.30 -12.68
C THR A 290 -3.16 48.90 -11.33
N SER A 291 -4.10 49.57 -10.66
CA SER A 291 -3.93 50.27 -9.37
C SER A 291 -3.43 49.41 -8.21
N TYR A 292 -3.54 48.09 -8.31
CA TYR A 292 -3.21 47.15 -7.24
C TYR A 292 -1.89 46.41 -7.47
N THR A 293 -1.10 46.79 -8.48
CA THR A 293 0.16 46.12 -8.80
C THR A 293 1.25 46.58 -7.83
N ASP A 294 1.70 45.70 -6.94
CA ASP A 294 2.77 45.97 -5.97
C ASP A 294 4.16 45.72 -6.56
N ASN A 295 4.27 44.76 -7.48
CA ASN A 295 5.49 44.48 -8.21
C ASN A 295 5.14 44.04 -9.63
N LEU A 296 5.89 44.54 -10.59
CA LEU A 296 5.72 44.28 -12.02
C LEU A 296 7.03 43.78 -12.61
N ASP A 297 6.99 42.59 -13.20
CA ASP A 297 8.04 42.12 -14.08
C ASP A 297 7.58 42.27 -15.54
N VAL A 298 8.36 42.96 -16.36
CA VAL A 298 8.17 43.05 -17.81
C VAL A 298 9.23 42.21 -18.48
N VAL A 299 8.83 41.10 -19.09
CA VAL A 299 9.73 40.14 -19.73
C VAL A 299 9.57 40.24 -21.24
N VAL A 300 10.58 40.79 -21.89
CA VAL A 300 10.62 40.92 -23.34
C VAL A 300 11.55 39.88 -23.90
N ILE A 301 11.04 39.01 -24.77
CA ILE A 301 11.80 37.92 -25.38
C ILE A 301 11.97 38.23 -26.87
N LYS A 302 13.18 38.08 -27.37
CA LYS A 302 13.61 38.48 -28.72
C LYS A 302 14.39 37.37 -29.43
N ASP A 303 14.15 37.20 -30.72
CA ASP A 303 14.87 36.22 -31.54
C ASP A 303 16.20 36.76 -32.10
N GLN A 304 16.38 38.09 -32.16
CA GLN A 304 17.60 38.73 -32.67
C GLN A 304 18.39 39.43 -31.55
N PRO A 305 19.64 39.03 -31.28
CA PRO A 305 20.49 39.63 -30.24
C PRO A 305 20.70 41.14 -30.37
N SER A 306 20.74 41.65 -31.60
CA SER A 306 20.94 43.08 -31.92
C SER A 306 19.75 43.97 -31.58
N THR A 307 18.59 43.38 -31.25
CA THR A 307 17.40 44.14 -30.87
C THR A 307 17.56 44.74 -29.49
N THR A 308 17.27 46.04 -29.36
CA THR A 308 17.28 46.78 -28.10
C THR A 308 15.86 47.06 -27.62
N VAL A 309 15.71 47.16 -26.31
CA VAL A 309 14.42 47.33 -25.64
C VAL A 309 14.52 48.52 -24.69
N ALA A 310 13.51 49.38 -24.72
CA ALA A 310 13.33 50.47 -23.77
C ALA A 310 11.90 50.45 -23.25
N LEU A 311 11.74 50.52 -21.94
CA LEU A 311 10.45 50.61 -21.27
C LEU A 311 10.23 52.04 -20.79
N GLN A 312 9.03 52.60 -21.00
CA GLN A 312 8.63 53.92 -20.53
C GLN A 312 7.45 53.83 -19.58
N ASP A 313 7.52 54.59 -18.49
CA ASP A 313 6.42 54.77 -17.55
C ASP A 313 5.24 55.56 -18.16
N PRO A 314 4.09 55.67 -17.46
CA PRO A 314 2.94 56.42 -17.95
C PRO A 314 3.17 57.93 -18.12
N GLN A 315 4.28 58.50 -17.62
CA GLN A 315 4.67 59.88 -17.89
C GLN A 315 5.71 60.01 -19.01
N GLY A 316 6.10 58.90 -19.63
CA GLY A 316 7.05 58.85 -20.74
C GLY A 316 8.51 58.81 -20.33
N HIS A 317 8.84 58.59 -19.05
CA HIS A 317 10.23 58.44 -18.61
C HIS A 317 10.73 57.03 -18.91
N THR A 318 11.91 56.94 -19.52
CA THR A 318 12.57 55.65 -19.76
C THR A 318 13.07 55.05 -18.45
N ILE A 319 12.71 53.78 -18.20
CA ILE A 319 13.14 53.02 -17.02
C ILE A 319 14.60 52.60 -17.16
N SER A 320 15.36 52.80 -16.09
CA SER A 320 16.74 52.35 -15.93
C SER A 320 16.94 51.74 -14.53
N ALA A 321 18.03 51.00 -14.34
CA ALA A 321 18.33 50.35 -13.07
C ALA A 321 18.55 51.38 -11.95
N GLN A 322 17.78 51.27 -10.88
CA GLN A 322 17.82 52.14 -9.69
C GLN A 322 17.22 51.42 -8.47
N SER A 323 17.13 52.09 -7.32
CA SER A 323 16.48 51.48 -6.14
C SER A 323 15.01 51.16 -6.46
N GLY A 324 14.58 49.92 -6.17
CA GLY A 324 13.25 49.41 -6.52
C GLY A 324 13.06 49.07 -8.01
N VAL A 325 14.11 49.16 -8.83
CA VAL A 325 14.08 48.77 -10.25
C VAL A 325 15.30 47.93 -10.59
N PHE A 326 15.08 46.64 -10.86
CA PHE A 326 16.08 45.75 -11.42
C PHE A 326 15.90 45.66 -12.94
N VAL A 327 17.01 45.74 -13.68
CA VAL A 327 17.01 45.55 -15.14
C VAL A 327 18.04 44.49 -15.49
N SER A 328 17.59 43.38 -16.07
CA SER A 328 18.48 42.40 -16.71
C SER A 328 18.43 42.59 -18.22
N ASN A 329 19.56 42.96 -18.81
CA ASN A 329 19.72 43.20 -20.24
C ASN A 329 21.02 42.60 -20.80
N ALA A 330 21.70 41.75 -20.02
CA ALA A 330 22.95 41.14 -20.41
C ALA A 330 22.75 39.95 -21.37
N ASP A 331 21.60 39.28 -21.29
CA ASP A 331 21.29 38.15 -22.14
C ASP A 331 20.88 38.59 -23.56
N PRO A 332 21.35 37.90 -24.62
CA PRO A 332 21.01 38.25 -25.99
C PRO A 332 19.54 38.04 -26.35
N HIS A 333 18.80 37.16 -25.66
CA HIS A 333 17.47 36.71 -26.06
C HIS A 333 16.32 37.25 -25.19
N TYR A 334 16.62 37.92 -24.08
CA TYR A 334 15.58 38.57 -23.28
C TYR A 334 16.05 39.88 -22.64
N VAL A 335 15.07 40.68 -22.21
CA VAL A 335 15.26 41.82 -21.31
C VAL A 335 14.17 41.75 -20.24
N ILE A 336 14.55 41.84 -18.97
CA ILE A 336 13.63 41.85 -17.83
C ILE A 336 13.73 43.19 -17.11
N TYR A 337 12.58 43.80 -16.84
CA TYR A 337 12.44 44.91 -15.90
C TYR A 337 11.61 44.40 -14.71
N SER A 338 12.17 44.40 -13.50
CA SER A 338 11.42 44.14 -12.27
C SER A 338 11.30 45.45 -11.48
N ILE A 339 10.07 45.90 -11.27
CA ILE A 339 9.74 47.23 -10.74
C ILE A 339 8.87 47.06 -9.50
N ASP A 340 9.36 47.56 -8.37
CA ASP A 340 8.61 47.67 -7.13
C ASP A 340 7.70 48.90 -7.18
N ARG A 341 6.44 48.70 -6.81
CA ARG A 341 5.39 49.73 -6.78
C ARG A 341 5.30 50.51 -8.09
N PRO A 342 5.07 49.83 -9.22
CA PRO A 342 4.94 50.49 -10.51
C PRO A 342 3.77 51.49 -10.50
N GLN A 343 3.91 52.56 -11.26
CA GLN A 343 2.82 53.49 -11.46
C GLN A 343 1.70 52.85 -12.26
N GLN A 344 0.45 53.09 -11.85
CA GLN A 344 -0.73 52.71 -12.62
C GLN A 344 -0.81 53.52 -13.92
N GLY A 345 -1.25 52.87 -15.00
CA GLY A 345 -1.54 53.52 -16.28
C GLY A 345 -1.00 52.74 -17.47
N ASP A 346 -0.92 53.43 -18.60
CA ASP A 346 -0.42 52.85 -19.84
C ASP A 346 1.10 53.03 -19.92
N TRP A 347 1.80 51.92 -19.97
CA TRP A 347 3.25 51.83 -20.14
C TRP A 347 3.57 51.57 -21.60
N ASN A 348 4.68 52.11 -22.08
CA ASN A 348 5.10 51.93 -23.47
C ASN A 348 6.40 51.13 -23.57
N LEU A 349 6.34 50.03 -24.30
CA LEU A 349 7.51 49.25 -24.69
C LEU A 349 7.96 49.66 -26.08
N THR A 350 9.19 50.14 -26.20
CA THR A 350 9.83 50.45 -27.49
C THR A 350 10.91 49.43 -27.80
N VAL A 351 10.77 48.75 -28.93
CA VAL A 351 11.73 47.77 -29.43
C VAL A 351 12.37 48.33 -30.69
N THR A 352 13.70 48.36 -30.73
CA THR A 352 14.46 48.89 -31.88
C THR A 352 15.39 47.84 -32.44
N GLY A 353 15.33 47.62 -33.75
CA GLY A 353 16.06 46.59 -34.47
C GLY A 353 15.16 45.83 -35.46
N SER A 354 15.77 44.88 -36.16
CA SER A 354 15.07 43.90 -37.00
C SER A 354 14.95 42.57 -36.26
N GLY A 355 13.76 41.96 -36.27
CA GLY A 355 13.53 40.66 -35.63
C GLY A 355 12.09 40.50 -35.18
N ARG A 356 11.81 39.45 -34.42
CA ARG A 356 10.54 39.23 -33.74
C ARG A 356 10.74 39.28 -32.24
N PHE A 357 9.71 39.74 -31.55
CA PHE A 357 9.66 39.73 -30.10
C PHE A 357 8.25 39.46 -29.60
N LEU A 358 8.15 39.14 -28.33
CA LEU A 358 6.91 39.14 -27.56
C LEU A 358 7.19 39.72 -26.17
N MET A 359 6.15 40.12 -25.45
CA MET A 359 6.26 40.56 -24.06
C MET A 359 5.19 39.91 -23.21
N LYS A 360 5.62 39.43 -22.04
CA LYS A 360 4.75 39.00 -20.94
C LYS A 360 4.96 39.92 -19.75
N SER A 361 3.88 40.37 -19.12
CA SER A 361 3.95 41.02 -17.82
C SER A 361 3.58 40.05 -16.70
N LEU A 362 4.31 40.08 -15.60
CA LEU A 362 4.02 39.32 -14.39
C LEU A 362 3.72 40.32 -13.28
N LYS A 363 2.52 40.25 -12.70
CA LYS A 363 2.05 41.20 -11.69
C LYS A 363 1.88 40.47 -10.36
N ALA A 364 2.47 40.99 -9.30
CA ALA A 364 2.05 40.68 -7.93
C ALA A 364 1.21 41.83 -7.39
N SER A 365 0.15 41.49 -6.66
CA SER A 365 -0.84 42.46 -6.19
C SER A 365 -1.07 42.36 -4.68
N SER A 366 -1.25 43.52 -4.04
CA SER A 366 -1.74 43.63 -2.66
C SER A 366 -3.20 43.19 -2.54
N LEU A 367 -3.93 43.18 -3.66
CA LEU A 367 -5.21 42.51 -3.80
C LEU A 367 -4.93 41.01 -3.94
N ALA A 368 -4.80 40.33 -2.81
CA ALA A 368 -4.45 38.92 -2.78
C ALA A 368 -5.71 38.05 -2.76
N LEU A 369 -5.78 37.14 -3.72
CA LEU A 369 -6.54 35.90 -3.56
C LEU A 369 -5.70 35.02 -2.63
N SER A 370 -6.21 34.79 -1.43
CA SER A 370 -5.53 34.00 -0.40
C SER A 370 -6.26 32.68 -0.17
N ALA A 371 -5.49 31.67 0.22
CA ALA A 371 -5.98 30.32 0.53
C ALA A 371 -6.96 29.78 -0.53
N LEU A 372 -6.53 29.72 -1.80
CA LEU A 372 -7.26 28.99 -2.85
C LEU A 372 -7.33 27.52 -2.45
N ASP A 373 -8.39 27.17 -1.75
CA ASP A 373 -8.68 25.84 -1.26
C ASP A 373 -9.55 25.11 -2.27
N ILE A 374 -9.21 23.84 -2.46
CA ILE A 374 -9.84 22.98 -3.45
C ILE A 374 -10.17 21.69 -2.73
N SER A 375 -11.46 21.39 -2.67
CA SER A 375 -11.97 20.22 -1.96
C SER A 375 -12.98 19.46 -2.79
N GLN A 376 -13.10 18.17 -2.53
CA GLN A 376 -14.08 17.31 -3.16
C GLN A 376 -14.76 16.49 -2.06
N ALA A 377 -16.08 16.33 -2.18
CA ALA A 377 -16.85 15.59 -1.20
C ALA A 377 -16.33 14.15 -1.08
N ASN A 378 -16.32 13.63 0.15
CA ASN A 378 -15.86 12.27 0.49
C ASN A 378 -14.36 11.99 0.36
N LEU A 379 -13.54 12.96 -0.03
CA LEU A 379 -12.08 12.89 0.15
C LEU A 379 -11.70 13.50 1.51
N GLN A 380 -10.78 12.87 2.23
CA GLN A 380 -10.27 13.43 3.48
C GLN A 380 -9.35 14.60 3.16
N SER A 381 -9.68 15.79 3.70
CA SER A 381 -8.87 17.00 3.59
C SER A 381 -7.46 16.77 4.13
N GLY A 382 -6.43 16.97 3.31
CA GLY A 382 -5.03 17.07 3.75
C GLY A 382 -4.07 15.94 3.37
N ALA A 383 -4.48 14.93 2.58
CA ALA A 383 -3.59 13.79 2.30
C ALA A 383 -3.53 13.31 0.84
N GLN A 384 -4.26 13.92 -0.10
CA GLN A 384 -4.30 13.41 -1.48
C GLN A 384 -3.96 14.50 -2.50
N SER A 385 -2.91 14.24 -3.29
CA SER A 385 -2.46 15.08 -4.40
C SER A 385 -3.32 14.92 -5.67
N ALA A 386 -4.29 13.99 -5.66
CA ALA A 386 -5.22 13.74 -6.75
C ALA A 386 -6.68 13.79 -6.30
N LEU A 387 -7.55 14.40 -7.12
CA LEU A 387 -9.02 14.38 -6.97
C LEU A 387 -9.65 13.51 -8.06
N ALA A 388 -10.89 13.08 -7.84
CA ALA A 388 -11.62 12.22 -8.77
C ALA A 388 -12.24 13.02 -9.92
N LEU A 389 -12.13 12.50 -11.14
CA LEU A 389 -12.95 12.92 -12.28
C LEU A 389 -14.42 12.50 -12.10
N GLY A 390 -15.34 13.23 -12.72
CA GLY A 390 -16.79 12.96 -12.67
C GLY A 390 -17.48 13.33 -11.35
N GLN A 391 -16.78 14.01 -10.44
CA GLN A 391 -17.29 14.40 -9.14
C GLN A 391 -17.17 15.93 -8.96
N PRO A 392 -18.13 16.59 -8.30
CA PRO A 392 -18.10 18.04 -8.12
C PRO A 392 -16.94 18.44 -7.20
N ILE A 393 -16.15 19.43 -7.63
CA ILE A 393 -15.04 19.99 -6.87
C ILE A 393 -15.43 21.40 -6.43
N THR A 394 -15.31 21.68 -5.14
CA THR A 394 -15.54 23.00 -4.56
C THR A 394 -14.24 23.77 -4.57
N VAL A 395 -14.27 24.97 -5.13
CA VAL A 395 -13.16 25.92 -5.13
C VAL A 395 -13.56 27.06 -4.21
N SER A 396 -12.72 27.38 -3.24
CA SER A 396 -12.95 28.50 -2.33
C SER A 396 -11.71 29.36 -2.16
N THR A 397 -11.89 30.67 -2.05
CA THR A 397 -10.78 31.61 -1.83
C THR A 397 -11.27 32.83 -1.05
N TYR A 398 -10.34 33.55 -0.44
CA TYR A 398 -10.60 34.80 0.25
C TYR A 398 -9.96 35.94 -0.55
N LEU A 399 -10.77 36.94 -0.88
CA LEU A 399 -10.26 38.17 -1.47
C LEU A 399 -9.86 39.11 -0.33
N THR A 400 -8.59 39.48 -0.29
CA THR A 400 -8.04 40.37 0.72
C THR A 400 -7.28 41.53 0.08
N TYR A 401 -7.25 42.67 0.75
CA TYR A 401 -6.41 43.80 0.40
C TYR A 401 -5.62 44.22 1.62
N HIS A 402 -4.29 44.14 1.55
CA HIS A 402 -3.38 44.31 2.70
C HIS A 402 -3.76 43.43 3.91
N GLY A 403 -4.26 42.22 3.66
CA GLY A 403 -4.68 41.28 4.68
C GLY A 403 -6.10 41.49 5.22
N GLU A 404 -6.77 42.59 4.85
CA GLU A 404 -8.16 42.83 5.23
C GLU A 404 -9.12 42.25 4.19
N ALA A 405 -10.15 41.52 4.63
CA ALA A 405 -11.11 40.90 3.73
C ALA A 405 -11.96 41.94 2.99
N ILE A 406 -12.02 41.83 1.66
CA ILE A 406 -12.93 42.64 0.84
C ILE A 406 -14.29 41.94 0.79
N THR A 407 -15.30 42.62 1.31
CA THR A 407 -16.68 42.12 1.40
C THR A 407 -17.66 42.94 0.58
N ASP A 408 -17.20 44.02 -0.07
CA ASP A 408 -18.03 44.80 -0.96
C ASP A 408 -18.15 44.16 -2.36
N ASN A 409 -19.16 44.59 -3.12
CA ASN A 409 -19.40 44.10 -4.47
C ASN A 409 -18.59 44.88 -5.52
N THR A 410 -17.42 45.44 -5.18
CA THR A 410 -16.61 46.22 -6.14
C THR A 410 -15.74 45.34 -7.04
N VAL A 411 -15.56 44.07 -6.63
CA VAL A 411 -14.76 43.06 -7.33
C VAL A 411 -15.63 41.84 -7.62
N SER A 412 -15.50 41.29 -8.81
CA SER A 412 -16.08 40.00 -9.19
C SER A 412 -14.98 38.96 -9.39
N LEU A 413 -15.24 37.72 -8.97
CA LEU A 413 -14.33 36.60 -9.18
C LEU A 413 -14.91 35.65 -10.23
N SER A 414 -14.08 35.26 -11.18
CA SER A 414 -14.34 34.12 -12.05
C SER A 414 -13.16 33.16 -12.01
N GLY A 415 -13.44 31.90 -12.27
CA GLY A 415 -12.43 30.87 -12.36
C GLY A 415 -12.44 30.22 -13.73
N HIS A 416 -11.31 29.65 -14.10
CA HIS A 416 -11.09 28.85 -15.28
C HIS A 416 -10.38 27.56 -14.85
N VAL A 417 -10.84 26.42 -15.32
CA VAL A 417 -10.14 25.14 -15.17
C VAL A 417 -9.73 24.63 -16.54
N ALA A 418 -8.48 24.22 -16.71
CA ALA A 418 -7.93 23.70 -17.97
C ALA A 418 -7.04 22.48 -17.75
N TYR A 419 -7.09 21.52 -18.67
CA TYR A 419 -6.19 20.37 -18.68
C TYR A 419 -4.80 20.77 -19.22
N ASN A 420 -3.74 20.38 -18.51
CA ASN A 420 -2.35 20.76 -18.79
C ASN A 420 -1.56 19.80 -19.67
N GLY A 421 -2.12 18.63 -20.00
CA GLY A 421 -1.44 17.63 -20.81
C GLY A 421 -1.50 17.90 -22.31
N ALA A 422 -0.74 17.12 -23.08
CA ALA A 422 -0.69 17.24 -24.54
C ALA A 422 -2.10 17.17 -25.17
N GLY A 423 -2.43 18.14 -26.04
CA GLY A 423 -3.66 18.15 -26.83
C GLY A 423 -4.85 18.96 -26.27
N GLY A 424 -4.73 19.56 -25.07
CA GLY A 424 -5.62 20.65 -24.60
C GLY A 424 -7.13 20.39 -24.71
N GLN A 425 -7.61 19.21 -24.33
CA GLN A 425 -8.96 18.75 -24.70
C GLN A 425 -10.09 19.19 -23.74
N TYR A 426 -9.78 19.81 -22.60
CA TYR A 426 -10.78 20.24 -21.64
C TYR A 426 -10.48 21.63 -21.08
N SER A 427 -11.47 22.51 -21.12
CA SER A 427 -11.50 23.71 -20.31
C SER A 427 -12.92 24.09 -19.92
N GLN A 428 -13.09 24.78 -18.80
CA GLN A 428 -14.38 25.25 -18.31
C GLN A 428 -14.21 26.53 -17.49
N ASP A 429 -15.03 27.53 -17.77
CA ASP A 429 -15.21 28.69 -16.89
C ASP A 429 -16.22 28.40 -15.78
N PHE A 430 -16.00 29.00 -14.61
CA PHE A 430 -16.92 28.94 -13.48
C PHE A 430 -16.97 30.29 -12.74
N ALA A 431 -18.06 30.55 -12.05
CA ALA A 431 -18.21 31.74 -11.21
C ALA A 431 -17.96 31.38 -9.75
N LEU A 432 -17.43 32.33 -8.98
CA LEU A 432 -17.37 32.24 -7.53
C LEU A 432 -18.24 33.34 -6.93
N ASP A 433 -19.01 33.03 -5.89
CA ASP A 433 -19.80 34.02 -5.16
C ASP A 433 -19.59 33.92 -3.65
N SER A 434 -19.84 35.04 -2.97
CA SER A 434 -19.68 35.18 -1.52
C SER A 434 -21.01 35.20 -0.77
N LYS A 435 -22.09 34.68 -1.38
CA LYS A 435 -23.45 34.75 -0.82
C LYS A 435 -23.59 33.89 0.43
N ALA A 436 -22.94 32.73 0.47
CA ALA A 436 -23.02 31.80 1.58
C ALA A 436 -22.30 32.35 2.83
N THR A 437 -21.11 32.93 2.63
CA THR A 437 -20.27 33.49 3.69
C THR A 437 -19.61 34.76 3.16
N PRO A 438 -20.03 35.96 3.61
CA PRO A 438 -19.42 37.22 3.17
C PRO A 438 -17.90 37.22 3.38
N GLY A 439 -17.15 37.55 2.32
CA GLY A 439 -15.68 37.55 2.31
C GLY A 439 -15.03 36.22 1.90
N THR A 440 -15.80 35.14 1.78
CA THR A 440 -15.34 33.85 1.23
C THR A 440 -16.06 33.60 -0.08
N TYR A 441 -15.31 33.52 -1.17
CA TYR A 441 -15.84 33.25 -2.50
C TYR A 441 -15.79 31.76 -2.77
N THR A 442 -16.93 31.17 -3.10
CA THR A 442 -17.08 29.74 -3.38
C THR A 442 -17.66 29.51 -4.76
N GLY A 443 -17.10 28.56 -5.49
CA GLY A 443 -17.61 28.06 -6.76
C GLY A 443 -17.53 26.53 -6.81
N THR A 444 -18.25 25.93 -7.75
CA THR A 444 -18.17 24.48 -7.99
C THR A 444 -17.82 24.24 -9.44
N ILE A 445 -16.84 23.37 -9.68
CA ILE A 445 -16.49 22.86 -11.00
C ILE A 445 -16.91 21.40 -11.12
N PHE A 446 -17.18 20.96 -12.35
CA PHE A 446 -17.51 19.57 -12.65
C PHE A 446 -16.75 19.13 -13.88
N VAL A 447 -15.63 18.44 -13.68
CA VAL A 447 -14.86 17.84 -14.77
C VAL A 447 -15.42 16.44 -15.03
N PRO A 448 -15.94 16.14 -16.24
CA PRO A 448 -16.67 14.90 -16.49
C PRO A 448 -15.75 13.67 -16.50
N GLU A 449 -16.30 12.49 -16.25
CA GLU A 449 -15.53 11.23 -16.16
C GLU A 449 -14.90 10.79 -17.50
N ASN A 450 -15.28 11.41 -18.62
CA ASN A 450 -14.65 11.16 -19.92
C ASN A 450 -13.54 12.17 -20.26
N ALA A 451 -13.28 13.17 -19.40
CA ALA A 451 -12.13 14.06 -19.58
C ALA A 451 -10.80 13.30 -19.34
N PRO A 452 -9.67 13.79 -19.89
CA PRO A 452 -8.37 13.16 -19.67
C PRO A 452 -7.96 13.17 -18.19
N SER A 453 -7.38 12.09 -17.69
CA SER A 453 -6.69 12.08 -16.39
C SER A 453 -5.33 12.79 -16.48
N GLY A 454 -4.96 13.56 -15.47
CA GLY A 454 -3.65 14.21 -15.37
C GLY A 454 -3.69 15.54 -14.63
N SER A 455 -2.79 16.45 -14.99
CA SER A 455 -2.68 17.76 -14.34
C SER A 455 -3.68 18.75 -14.92
N TYR A 456 -4.30 19.53 -14.05
CA TYR A 456 -5.24 20.60 -14.37
C TYR A 456 -4.83 21.88 -13.65
N ASP A 457 -4.86 23.01 -14.35
CA ASP A 457 -4.72 24.33 -13.75
C ASP A 457 -6.09 24.89 -13.40
N ILE A 458 -6.28 25.27 -12.14
CA ILE A 458 -7.40 26.12 -11.72
C ILE A 458 -6.87 27.52 -11.52
N THR A 459 -7.30 28.43 -12.38
CA THR A 459 -6.98 29.85 -12.31
C THR A 459 -8.21 30.60 -11.80
N VAL A 460 -8.08 31.31 -10.69
CA VAL A 460 -9.10 32.24 -10.20
C VAL A 460 -8.62 33.66 -10.46
N ASN A 461 -9.43 34.44 -11.16
CA ASN A 461 -9.17 35.82 -11.51
C ASN A 461 -10.14 36.74 -10.77
N SER A 462 -9.62 37.88 -10.33
CA SER A 462 -10.40 38.99 -9.81
C SER A 462 -10.45 40.14 -10.83
N TYR A 463 -11.63 40.72 -11.00
CA TYR A 463 -11.89 41.83 -11.92
C TYR A 463 -12.59 42.95 -11.16
N SER A 464 -12.32 44.21 -11.51
CA SER A 464 -13.22 45.28 -11.06
C SER A 464 -14.51 45.22 -11.86
N VAL A 465 -15.64 45.55 -11.23
CA VAL A 465 -16.95 45.52 -11.89
C VAL A 465 -17.04 46.49 -13.08
N SER A 466 -16.13 47.47 -13.16
CA SER A 466 -16.09 48.49 -14.21
C SER A 466 -15.04 48.25 -15.30
N LEU A 467 -14.08 47.33 -15.13
CA LEU A 467 -12.98 47.10 -16.08
C LEU A 467 -12.89 45.63 -16.49
N ALA A 468 -12.63 45.38 -17.77
CA ALA A 468 -12.39 44.04 -18.30
C ALA A 468 -10.98 43.49 -18.01
N HIS A 469 -10.23 44.11 -17.09
CA HIS A 469 -8.84 43.76 -16.79
C HIS A 469 -8.74 42.95 -15.50
N THR A 470 -7.96 41.87 -15.54
CA THR A 470 -7.61 41.08 -14.35
C THR A 470 -6.78 41.93 -13.39
N LEU A 471 -7.27 42.13 -12.16
CA LEU A 471 -6.57 42.85 -11.10
C LEU A 471 -5.53 41.96 -10.42
N SER A 472 -5.92 40.73 -10.15
CA SER A 472 -5.12 39.71 -9.48
C SER A 472 -5.62 38.33 -9.87
N SER A 473 -4.71 37.38 -9.98
CA SER A 473 -4.94 36.00 -10.35
C SER A 473 -4.20 35.06 -9.41
N GLN A 474 -4.81 33.93 -9.11
CA GLN A 474 -4.18 32.83 -8.41
C GLN A 474 -4.37 31.55 -9.20
N LEU A 475 -3.28 30.86 -9.46
CA LEU A 475 -3.26 29.57 -10.14
C LEU A 475 -2.90 28.49 -9.13
N ARG A 476 -3.65 27.39 -9.16
CA ARG A 476 -3.30 26.15 -8.45
C ARG A 476 -3.43 24.97 -9.38
N SER A 477 -2.31 24.29 -9.59
CA SER A 477 -2.29 23.02 -10.32
C SER A 477 -2.70 21.90 -9.38
N LEU A 478 -3.49 20.96 -9.90
CA LEU A 478 -3.91 19.78 -9.18
C LEU A 478 -4.03 18.63 -10.16
N ARG A 479 -3.97 17.41 -9.63
CA ARG A 479 -4.14 16.22 -10.45
C ARG A 479 -5.58 15.73 -10.36
N LEU A 480 -6.20 15.48 -11.51
CA LEU A 480 -7.49 14.80 -11.61
C LEU A 480 -7.27 13.41 -12.20
N GLU A 481 -7.81 12.40 -11.55
CA GLU A 481 -7.62 11.01 -11.94
C GLU A 481 -8.95 10.30 -12.08
N HIS A 482 -8.96 9.24 -12.86
CA HIS A 482 -10.01 8.25 -12.74
C HIS A 482 -9.68 7.33 -11.56
N PHE A 483 -10.60 7.21 -10.62
CA PHE A 483 -10.44 6.27 -9.51
C PHE A 483 -11.24 5.01 -9.79
N PRO A 484 -10.59 3.89 -10.15
CA PRO A 484 -11.25 2.61 -10.21
C PRO A 484 -12.01 2.33 -8.93
N GLU A 485 -13.29 2.05 -9.11
CA GLU A 485 -14.24 1.89 -8.04
C GLU A 485 -14.37 0.41 -7.66
N PRO A 486 -13.95 0.01 -6.45
CA PRO A 486 -14.25 -1.31 -5.95
C PRO A 486 -15.75 -1.40 -5.65
N ASN A 487 -16.43 -2.24 -6.42
CA ASN A 487 -17.84 -2.55 -6.26
C ASN A 487 -18.00 -3.97 -5.73
N LEU A 488 -18.98 -4.17 -4.86
CA LEU A 488 -19.31 -5.51 -4.37
C LEU A 488 -20.18 -6.20 -5.43
N LEU A 489 -20.04 -7.52 -5.57
CA LEU A 489 -20.93 -8.30 -6.43
C LEU A 489 -22.19 -8.64 -5.64
N SER A 490 -23.35 -8.32 -6.21
CA SER A 490 -24.64 -8.72 -5.64
C SER A 490 -24.71 -10.25 -5.58
N PRO A 491 -25.01 -10.87 -4.42
CA PRO A 491 -25.15 -12.32 -4.33
C PRO A 491 -26.19 -12.90 -5.29
N ALA A 492 -27.23 -12.12 -5.61
CA ALA A 492 -28.35 -12.55 -6.46
C ALA A 492 -28.04 -12.49 -7.96
N THR A 493 -27.40 -11.41 -8.43
CA THR A 493 -27.16 -11.19 -9.87
C THR A 493 -25.71 -11.47 -10.29
N GLN A 494 -24.79 -11.58 -9.33
CA GLN A 494 -23.34 -11.65 -9.55
C GLN A 494 -22.77 -10.47 -10.35
N GLN A 495 -23.51 -9.36 -10.42
CA GLN A 495 -23.09 -8.12 -11.07
C GLN A 495 -22.56 -7.11 -10.03
N PRO A 496 -21.59 -6.27 -10.40
CA PRO A 496 -21.12 -5.17 -9.55
C PRO A 496 -22.28 -4.22 -9.20
N THR A 497 -22.31 -3.77 -7.94
CA THR A 497 -23.30 -2.79 -7.47
C THR A 497 -22.69 -1.83 -6.44
N ASP A 498 -23.17 -0.60 -6.45
CA ASP A 498 -22.91 0.44 -5.46
C ASP A 498 -23.93 0.43 -4.30
N GLN A 499 -25.01 -0.35 -4.45
CA GLN A 499 -26.07 -0.48 -3.44
C GLN A 499 -25.65 -1.34 -2.24
N GLU A 500 -26.34 -1.16 -1.10
CA GLU A 500 -26.12 -2.01 0.08
C GLU A 500 -26.42 -3.48 -0.27
N ILE A 501 -25.42 -4.35 -0.15
CA ILE A 501 -25.61 -5.80 -0.29
C ILE A 501 -25.92 -6.42 1.07
N THR A 502 -26.81 -7.42 1.10
CA THR A 502 -27.06 -8.24 2.29
C THR A 502 -26.42 -9.61 2.12
N VAL A 503 -25.58 -10.00 3.07
CA VAL A 503 -24.89 -11.30 3.07
C VAL A 503 -25.31 -12.08 4.31
N GLN A 504 -25.78 -13.30 4.08
CA GLN A 504 -26.16 -14.21 5.16
C GLN A 504 -24.97 -15.06 5.58
N THR A 505 -24.71 -15.13 6.89
CA THR A 505 -23.66 -15.96 7.46
C THR A 505 -24.26 -16.86 8.53
N VAL A 506 -23.89 -18.14 8.50
CA VAL A 506 -24.39 -19.10 9.49
C VAL A 506 -23.68 -18.87 10.83
N GLU A 507 -24.46 -18.72 11.90
CA GLU A 507 -23.97 -18.68 13.27
C GLU A 507 -24.30 -19.99 13.99
N TRP A 508 -23.28 -20.82 14.18
CA TRP A 508 -23.41 -22.06 14.95
C TRP A 508 -23.75 -21.80 16.42
N ASP A 509 -24.33 -22.80 17.09
CA ASP A 509 -24.58 -22.69 18.53
C ASP A 509 -23.28 -22.47 19.32
N PRO A 510 -23.34 -21.81 20.49
CA PRO A 510 -22.16 -21.44 21.25
C PRO A 510 -21.22 -22.60 21.61
N ALA A 511 -21.75 -23.82 21.77
CA ALA A 511 -20.93 -24.98 22.14
C ALA A 511 -20.13 -25.50 20.93
N LEU A 512 -20.74 -25.60 19.74
CA LEU A 512 -20.00 -25.92 18.51
C LEU A 512 -18.96 -24.84 18.18
N ARG A 513 -19.30 -23.56 18.38
CA ARG A 513 -18.36 -22.44 18.21
C ARG A 513 -17.16 -22.57 19.14
N LEU A 514 -17.38 -22.90 20.41
CA LEU A 514 -16.32 -23.09 21.39
C LEU A 514 -15.43 -24.27 21.03
N LEU A 515 -16.04 -25.42 20.69
CA LEU A 515 -15.30 -26.66 20.40
C LEU A 515 -14.43 -26.54 19.14
N TYR A 516 -14.95 -25.93 18.08
CA TYR A 516 -14.28 -25.85 16.78
C TYR A 516 -13.61 -24.51 16.50
N GLY A 517 -13.84 -23.49 17.34
CA GLY A 517 -13.21 -22.17 17.24
C GLY A 517 -11.84 -22.06 17.89
N LEU A 518 -11.33 -23.14 18.51
CA LEU A 518 -10.00 -23.15 19.12
C LEU A 518 -8.91 -23.07 18.04
N PRO A 519 -7.88 -22.22 18.21
CA PRO A 519 -6.80 -22.02 17.23
C PRO A 519 -5.78 -23.17 17.24
N PHE A 520 -6.24 -24.42 17.27
CA PHE A 520 -5.38 -25.61 17.22
C PHE A 520 -5.49 -26.24 15.82
N PRO A 521 -4.39 -26.28 15.02
CA PRO A 521 -4.46 -26.69 13.61
C PRO A 521 -5.13 -28.05 13.34
N PRO A 522 -4.96 -29.09 14.18
CA PRO A 522 -5.71 -30.33 14.04
C PRO A 522 -7.22 -30.17 14.21
N ILE A 523 -7.68 -29.35 15.17
CA ILE A 523 -9.12 -29.10 15.40
C ILE A 523 -9.71 -28.32 14.22
N ALA A 524 -8.98 -27.35 13.66
CA ALA A 524 -9.44 -26.61 12.49
C ALA A 524 -9.70 -27.55 11.29
N ARG A 525 -8.83 -28.54 11.05
CA ARG A 525 -9.07 -29.56 10.01
C ARG A 525 -10.25 -30.47 10.33
N LEU A 526 -10.40 -30.88 11.60
CA LEU A 526 -11.51 -31.71 12.04
C LEU A 526 -12.85 -30.98 11.94
N SER A 527 -12.89 -29.65 12.04
CA SER A 527 -14.13 -28.86 11.94
C SER A 527 -14.80 -28.93 10.56
N GLN A 528 -14.03 -29.22 9.50
CA GLN A 528 -14.55 -29.22 8.12
C GLN A 528 -15.66 -30.26 7.91
N TRP A 529 -15.62 -31.38 8.63
CA TRP A 529 -16.58 -32.48 8.44
C TRP A 529 -17.91 -32.25 9.20
N PRO A 530 -17.90 -31.98 10.52
CA PRO A 530 -19.10 -31.66 11.28
C PRO A 530 -19.80 -30.42 10.74
N LEU A 531 -19.04 -29.38 10.41
CA LEU A 531 -19.57 -28.08 9.99
C LEU A 531 -19.75 -27.96 8.47
N GLN A 532 -19.50 -29.04 7.72
CA GLN A 532 -19.70 -29.09 6.26
C GLN A 532 -18.92 -28.00 5.50
N GLY A 533 -17.72 -27.67 5.97
CA GLY A 533 -16.88 -26.61 5.43
C GLY A 533 -17.28 -25.18 5.84
N ILE A 534 -18.38 -25.00 6.57
CA ILE A 534 -18.75 -23.70 7.14
C ILE A 534 -17.84 -23.44 8.36
N PRO A 535 -17.23 -22.24 8.47
CA PRO A 535 -16.35 -21.92 9.58
C PRO A 535 -17.10 -21.95 10.92
N ALA A 536 -16.41 -22.38 11.97
CA ALA A 536 -16.97 -22.43 13.33
C ALA A 536 -17.32 -21.04 13.86
N GLN A 537 -16.43 -20.06 13.65
CA GLN A 537 -16.74 -18.67 13.91
C GLN A 537 -17.46 -18.06 12.70
N PRO A 538 -18.48 -17.20 12.91
CA PRO A 538 -19.12 -16.48 11.82
C PRO A 538 -18.08 -15.73 11.00
N ALA A 539 -17.92 -16.12 9.74
CA ALA A 539 -17.06 -15.45 8.79
C ALA A 539 -17.76 -15.42 7.44
N THR A 540 -17.58 -14.34 6.71
CA THR A 540 -18.19 -14.18 5.39
C THR A 540 -17.13 -13.86 4.35
N SER A 541 -17.34 -14.38 3.14
CA SER A 541 -16.53 -14.09 1.96
C SER A 541 -17.41 -13.39 0.94
N ILE A 542 -17.01 -12.19 0.54
CA ILE A 542 -17.78 -11.33 -0.35
C ILE A 542 -16.96 -11.09 -1.59
N GLU A 543 -17.51 -11.42 -2.74
CA GLU A 543 -16.85 -11.16 -4.02
C GLU A 543 -17.10 -9.70 -4.43
N GLY A 544 -16.11 -9.11 -5.06
CA GLY A 544 -16.14 -7.77 -5.60
C GLY A 544 -15.39 -7.68 -6.92
N GLN A 545 -15.56 -6.56 -7.60
CA GLN A 545 -14.85 -6.24 -8.82
C GLN A 545 -14.56 -4.74 -8.86
N THR A 546 -13.35 -4.40 -9.22
CA THR A 546 -12.95 -3.02 -9.45
C THR A 546 -13.36 -2.62 -10.86
N LEU A 547 -14.08 -1.50 -10.97
CA LEU A 547 -14.54 -0.96 -12.24
C LEU A 547 -13.88 0.39 -12.53
N LEU A 548 -13.48 0.62 -13.77
CA LEU A 548 -13.07 1.92 -14.28
C LEU A 548 -13.97 2.23 -15.48
N ARG A 549 -14.68 3.37 -15.46
CA ARG A 549 -15.66 3.73 -16.51
C ARG A 549 -16.64 2.58 -16.80
N GLN A 550 -17.15 1.94 -15.74
CA GLN A 550 -18.04 0.78 -15.79
C GLN A 550 -17.44 -0.50 -16.42
N GLN A 551 -16.15 -0.53 -16.75
CA GLN A 551 -15.44 -1.70 -17.26
C GLN A 551 -14.54 -2.31 -16.20
N ALA A 552 -14.30 -3.63 -16.27
CA ALA A 552 -13.44 -4.31 -15.31
C ALA A 552 -12.00 -3.77 -15.37
N TYR A 553 -11.48 -3.30 -14.25
CA TYR A 553 -10.13 -2.74 -14.17
C TYR A 553 -9.16 -3.73 -13.54
N THR A 554 -8.29 -4.31 -14.37
CA THR A 554 -7.46 -5.47 -14.02
C THR A 554 -6.19 -5.14 -13.24
N HIS A 555 -5.79 -3.86 -13.23
CA HIS A 555 -4.52 -3.41 -12.68
C HIS A 555 -4.62 -2.81 -11.28
N ALA A 556 -5.81 -2.84 -10.65
CA ALA A 556 -5.99 -2.41 -9.27
C ALA A 556 -5.78 -3.55 -8.27
N GLN A 557 -5.13 -3.20 -7.17
CA GLN A 557 -5.10 -3.92 -5.91
C GLN A 557 -6.00 -3.19 -4.91
N VAL A 558 -6.86 -3.94 -4.27
CA VAL A 558 -7.82 -3.45 -3.28
C VAL A 558 -7.33 -3.81 -1.88
N ARG A 559 -7.48 -2.87 -0.96
CA ARG A 559 -7.49 -3.06 0.49
C ARG A 559 -8.83 -2.53 1.02
N ALA A 560 -9.27 -3.05 2.15
CA ALA A 560 -10.54 -2.65 2.73
C ALA A 560 -10.46 -2.66 4.26
N GLU A 561 -11.24 -1.78 4.87
CA GLU A 561 -11.53 -1.77 6.30
C GLU A 561 -13.05 -1.83 6.49
N ALA A 562 -13.53 -2.54 7.50
CA ALA A 562 -14.96 -2.64 7.78
C ALA A 562 -15.29 -1.97 9.10
N ILE A 563 -16.12 -0.94 9.07
CA ILE A 563 -16.50 -0.17 10.25
C ILE A 563 -17.94 -0.53 10.63
N LEU A 564 -18.12 -1.10 11.82
CA LEU A 564 -19.44 -1.34 12.40
C LEU A 564 -19.90 -0.06 13.14
N PRO A 565 -21.15 0.40 12.97
CA PRO A 565 -21.68 1.52 13.73
C PRO A 565 -21.52 1.27 15.23
N ASN A 566 -20.93 2.25 15.93
CA ASN A 566 -20.61 2.22 17.36
C ASN A 566 -19.41 1.34 17.78
N ALA A 567 -18.73 0.65 16.86
CA ALA A 567 -17.44 0.04 17.17
C ALA A 567 -16.36 1.13 17.26
N LYS A 568 -15.48 1.03 18.27
CA LYS A 568 -14.33 1.94 18.42
C LYS A 568 -13.25 1.66 17.39
N ASP A 569 -13.06 0.39 17.07
CA ASP A 569 -12.01 -0.10 16.17
C ASP A 569 -12.61 -0.69 14.89
N PRO A 570 -11.95 -0.51 13.73
CA PRO A 570 -12.35 -1.17 12.50
C PRO A 570 -12.19 -2.70 12.61
N VAL A 571 -13.13 -3.43 12.02
CA VAL A 571 -13.05 -4.89 11.89
C VAL A 571 -12.03 -5.22 10.80
N PRO A 572 -11.05 -6.11 11.08
CA PRO A 572 -10.04 -6.46 10.10
C PRO A 572 -10.67 -7.15 8.90
N VAL A 573 -10.34 -6.70 7.68
CA VAL A 573 -10.78 -7.33 6.43
C VAL A 573 -9.56 -7.89 5.72
N GLN A 574 -9.62 -9.16 5.35
CA GLN A 574 -8.61 -9.75 4.46
C GLN A 574 -9.08 -9.60 3.03
N VAL A 575 -8.26 -8.95 2.18
CA VAL A 575 -8.58 -8.77 0.76
C VAL A 575 -7.69 -9.67 -0.07
N GLN A 576 -8.30 -10.56 -0.84
CA GLN A 576 -7.63 -11.38 -1.83
C GLN A 576 -7.89 -10.81 -3.22
N ASN A 577 -6.88 -10.16 -3.79
CA ASN A 577 -6.93 -9.69 -5.18
C ASN A 577 -6.82 -10.88 -6.14
N ARG A 578 -7.72 -10.97 -7.12
CA ARG A 578 -7.80 -12.02 -8.14
C ARG A 578 -7.58 -11.42 -9.53
N GLN A 579 -7.39 -12.26 -10.53
CA GLN A 579 -7.24 -11.83 -11.92
C GLN A 579 -8.52 -11.14 -12.43
N GLY A 580 -8.38 -10.28 -13.43
CA GLY A 580 -9.52 -9.61 -14.08
C GLY A 580 -10.15 -8.49 -13.24
N GLY A 581 -9.41 -7.93 -12.28
CA GLY A 581 -9.91 -6.85 -11.39
C GLY A 581 -10.89 -7.33 -10.32
N ARG A 582 -11.07 -8.65 -10.17
CA ARG A 582 -11.93 -9.23 -9.13
C ARG A 582 -11.19 -9.29 -7.81
N PHE A 583 -11.91 -9.20 -6.71
CA PHE A 583 -11.36 -9.38 -5.38
C PHE A 583 -12.34 -10.11 -4.48
N ALA A 584 -11.84 -10.74 -3.42
CA ALA A 584 -12.67 -11.33 -2.38
C ALA A 584 -12.32 -10.72 -1.02
N LEU A 585 -13.34 -10.34 -0.27
CA LEU A 585 -13.23 -9.82 1.09
C LEU A 585 -13.60 -10.93 2.07
N ALA A 586 -12.68 -11.32 2.93
CA ALA A 586 -12.96 -12.20 4.05
C ALA A 586 -13.04 -11.38 5.33
N LEU A 587 -14.21 -11.35 5.96
CA LEU A 587 -14.44 -10.72 7.26
C LEU A 587 -14.54 -11.82 8.32
N PRO A 588 -13.54 -11.98 9.21
CA PRO A 588 -13.59 -12.91 10.32
C PRO A 588 -14.42 -12.35 11.49
N ASN A 589 -15.06 -13.23 12.25
CA ASN A 589 -15.80 -12.89 13.49
C ASN A 589 -16.86 -11.80 13.28
N VAL A 590 -17.62 -11.89 12.19
CA VAL A 590 -18.66 -10.89 11.88
C VAL A 590 -19.80 -10.90 12.90
N GLN A 591 -20.35 -9.72 13.15
CA GLN A 591 -21.55 -9.49 13.93
C GLN A 591 -22.71 -9.19 12.97
N SER A 592 -23.94 -9.42 13.41
CA SER A 592 -25.12 -9.04 12.63
C SER A 592 -25.27 -7.52 12.65
N GLY A 593 -25.43 -6.89 11.48
CA GLY A 593 -25.61 -5.44 11.38
C GLY A 593 -25.13 -4.83 10.07
N PRO A 594 -25.34 -3.52 9.90
CA PRO A 594 -24.78 -2.76 8.79
C PRO A 594 -23.30 -2.46 9.05
N TYR A 595 -22.47 -2.60 8.03
CA TYR A 595 -21.06 -2.29 7.98
C TYR A 595 -20.83 -1.23 6.92
N ARG A 596 -19.91 -0.30 7.19
CA ARG A 596 -19.35 0.60 6.20
C ARG A 596 -17.98 0.08 5.80
N LEU A 597 -17.84 -0.34 4.55
CA LEU A 597 -16.56 -0.72 3.97
C LEU A 597 -15.87 0.54 3.47
N LEU A 598 -14.64 0.78 3.92
CA LEU A 598 -13.74 1.79 3.38
C LEU A 598 -12.69 1.08 2.54
N PHE A 599 -12.75 1.27 1.24
CA PHE A 599 -11.79 0.70 0.31
C PHE A 599 -10.65 1.68 0.04
N HIS A 600 -9.45 1.11 -0.11
CA HIS A 600 -8.27 1.77 -0.61
C HIS A 600 -7.79 1.00 -1.85
N THR A 601 -7.77 1.64 -3.00
CA THR A 601 -7.26 1.05 -4.24
C THR A 601 -5.82 1.52 -4.50
N ARG A 602 -5.01 0.71 -5.18
CA ARG A 602 -3.66 1.05 -5.68
C ARG A 602 -3.39 0.26 -6.96
N GLY A 603 -2.57 0.71 -7.90
CA GLY A 603 -2.48 0.06 -9.22
C GLY A 603 -1.52 0.72 -10.20
N SER A 604 -1.38 0.13 -11.39
CA SER A 604 -0.42 0.57 -12.43
C SER A 604 -1.02 1.46 -13.54
N PHE A 605 -0.13 2.19 -14.19
CA PHE A 605 -0.26 3.45 -14.95
C PHE A 605 -0.99 3.44 -16.32
N ALA A 606 -2.01 2.62 -16.56
CA ALA A 606 -2.68 2.67 -17.88
C ALA A 606 -3.59 3.91 -18.05
N ASP A 607 -4.40 4.24 -17.05
CA ASP A 607 -5.46 5.26 -17.14
C ASP A 607 -5.55 6.18 -15.91
N SER A 608 -4.64 5.98 -14.95
CA SER A 608 -4.54 6.81 -13.75
C SER A 608 -3.08 6.77 -13.32
N HIS A 609 -2.54 7.87 -12.81
CA HIS A 609 -1.14 7.90 -12.39
C HIS A 609 -0.94 7.21 -11.03
N GLY A 610 -1.59 6.06 -10.76
CA GLY A 610 -1.29 5.19 -9.63
C GLY A 610 -1.86 5.62 -8.26
N ASP A 611 -2.56 6.75 -8.20
CA ASP A 611 -3.22 7.24 -6.99
C ASP A 611 -4.71 6.96 -7.08
N PHE A 612 -5.26 6.37 -6.03
CA PHE A 612 -6.68 6.05 -5.99
C PHE A 612 -7.26 6.52 -4.67
N GLY A 613 -8.36 7.27 -4.76
CA GLY A 613 -9.10 7.75 -3.60
C GLY A 613 -9.63 6.62 -2.72
N THR A 614 -10.16 6.98 -1.56
CA THR A 614 -10.90 6.02 -0.73
C THR A 614 -12.36 5.97 -1.14
N ILE A 615 -12.92 4.77 -1.30
CA ILE A 615 -14.33 4.60 -1.67
C ILE A 615 -15.09 3.92 -0.54
N ARG A 616 -16.28 4.44 -0.22
CA ARG A 616 -17.17 3.85 0.78
C ARG A 616 -18.25 3.01 0.13
N ARG A 617 -18.50 1.82 0.68
CA ARG A 617 -19.64 0.95 0.33
C ARG A 617 -20.35 0.47 1.58
N SER A 618 -21.62 0.10 1.44
CA SER A 618 -22.43 -0.41 2.54
C SER A 618 -22.64 -1.91 2.39
N LEU A 619 -22.53 -2.63 3.51
CA LEU A 619 -22.69 -4.08 3.59
C LEU A 619 -23.57 -4.39 4.79
N ARG A 620 -24.63 -5.18 4.65
CA ARG A 620 -25.40 -5.70 5.76
C ARG A 620 -25.09 -7.18 5.96
N VAL A 621 -24.55 -7.52 7.12
CA VAL A 621 -24.35 -8.93 7.50
C VAL A 621 -25.54 -9.38 8.33
N ALA A 622 -26.19 -10.46 7.90
CA ALA A 622 -27.27 -11.10 8.63
C ALA A 622 -26.79 -12.46 9.16
N LEU A 623 -26.66 -12.58 10.48
CA LEU A 623 -26.40 -13.88 11.11
C LEU A 623 -27.69 -14.71 11.10
N VAL A 624 -27.63 -15.86 10.45
CA VAL A 624 -28.75 -16.82 10.37
C VAL A 624 -28.38 -18.08 11.15
N ALA A 625 -29.35 -18.62 11.88
CA ALA A 625 -29.13 -19.90 12.54
C ALA A 625 -28.94 -21.01 11.49
N PRO A 626 -28.07 -22.02 11.75
CA PRO A 626 -27.99 -23.20 10.90
C PRO A 626 -29.36 -23.88 10.81
N THR A 627 -29.63 -24.49 9.66
CA THR A 627 -30.82 -25.33 9.51
C THR A 627 -30.78 -26.47 10.54
N TRP A 628 -31.95 -26.94 10.98
CA TRP A 628 -32.03 -28.03 11.95
C TRP A 628 -31.22 -29.27 11.53
N LEU A 629 -31.20 -29.56 10.22
CA LEU A 629 -30.47 -30.70 9.65
C LEU A 629 -28.95 -30.51 9.72
N GLN A 630 -28.47 -29.28 9.50
CA GLN A 630 -27.06 -28.93 9.67
C GLN A 630 -26.62 -29.09 11.12
N THR A 631 -27.42 -28.56 12.07
CA THR A 631 -27.16 -28.68 13.52
C THR A 631 -27.12 -30.14 13.96
N LEU A 632 -28.13 -30.92 13.59
CA LEU A 632 -28.20 -32.35 13.95
C LEU A 632 -26.99 -33.12 13.42
N ARG A 633 -26.63 -32.90 12.16
CA ARG A 633 -25.47 -33.56 11.54
C ARG A 633 -24.16 -33.15 12.22
N ALA A 634 -23.97 -31.86 12.51
CA ALA A 634 -22.79 -31.39 13.21
C ALA A 634 -22.64 -32.10 14.56
N TRP A 635 -23.70 -32.12 15.38
CA TRP A 635 -23.69 -32.80 16.68
C TRP A 635 -23.47 -34.31 16.59
N LEU A 636 -24.07 -35.00 15.61
CA LEU A 636 -23.86 -36.45 15.42
C LEU A 636 -22.39 -36.76 15.08
N ILE A 637 -21.78 -35.98 14.20
CA ILE A 637 -20.36 -36.17 13.84
C ILE A 637 -19.47 -35.78 15.02
N THR A 638 -19.77 -34.70 15.75
CA THR A 638 -19.05 -34.32 16.97
C THR A 638 -19.12 -35.42 18.03
N LEU A 639 -20.30 -36.04 18.23
CA LEU A 639 -20.47 -37.17 19.14
C LEU A 639 -19.65 -38.39 18.69
N LEU A 640 -19.65 -38.69 17.39
CA LEU A 640 -18.79 -39.74 16.82
C LEU A 640 -17.31 -39.46 17.06
N TYR A 641 -16.85 -38.22 16.89
CA TYR A 641 -15.47 -37.83 17.20
C TYR A 641 -15.15 -38.01 18.68
N GLY A 642 -16.08 -37.65 19.58
CA GLY A 642 -15.95 -37.91 21.01
C GLY A 642 -15.80 -39.40 21.33
N LEU A 643 -16.61 -40.26 20.68
CA LEU A 643 -16.52 -41.71 20.84
C LEU A 643 -15.20 -42.29 20.28
N LEU A 644 -14.74 -41.83 19.12
CA LEU A 644 -13.47 -42.25 18.53
C LEU A 644 -12.28 -41.80 19.38
N LEU A 645 -12.32 -40.58 19.92
CA LEU A 645 -11.29 -40.10 20.83
C LEU A 645 -11.26 -40.90 22.13
N LEU A 646 -12.44 -41.21 22.70
CA LEU A 646 -12.55 -42.08 23.86
C LEU A 646 -11.94 -43.46 23.56
N LEU A 647 -12.29 -44.06 22.42
CA LEU A 647 -11.73 -45.33 21.97
C LEU A 647 -10.20 -45.25 21.80
N LEU A 648 -9.69 -44.19 21.19
CA LEU A 648 -8.26 -43.97 21.03
C LEU A 648 -7.56 -43.85 22.37
N VAL A 649 -8.12 -43.09 23.33
CA VAL A 649 -7.59 -42.99 24.69
C VAL A 649 -7.57 -44.35 25.37
N LEU A 650 -8.63 -45.15 25.18
CA LEU A 650 -8.69 -46.52 25.69
C LEU A 650 -7.66 -47.45 25.02
N LEU A 651 -7.42 -47.31 23.72
CA LEU A 651 -6.40 -48.08 22.99
C LEU A 651 -4.97 -47.67 23.37
N VAL A 652 -4.70 -46.37 23.52
CA VAL A 652 -3.41 -45.87 24.03
C VAL A 652 -3.20 -46.34 25.45
N ARG A 653 -4.23 -46.26 26.30
CA ARG A 653 -4.19 -46.82 27.65
C ARG A 653 -3.95 -48.33 27.63
N TYR A 654 -4.56 -49.06 26.71
CA TYR A 654 -4.33 -50.50 26.51
C TYR A 654 -2.87 -50.79 26.15
N ALA A 655 -2.32 -50.07 25.17
CA ALA A 655 -0.95 -50.24 24.72
C ALA A 655 0.08 -49.86 25.79
N LEU A 656 -0.18 -48.79 26.55
CA LEU A 656 0.74 -48.30 27.56
C LEU A 656 0.67 -49.10 28.85
N LEU A 657 -0.46 -49.67 29.25
CA LEU A 657 -0.56 -50.40 30.52
C LEU A 657 0.00 -51.82 30.39
N PRO A 658 0.58 -52.37 31.47
CA PRO A 658 1.21 -53.68 31.42
C PRO A 658 0.14 -54.74 31.21
N HIS A 659 0.42 -55.66 30.28
CA HIS A 659 -0.47 -56.78 29.99
C HIS A 659 -0.18 -57.94 30.95
N PRO A 660 -1.08 -58.91 31.13
CA PRO A 660 -0.80 -60.07 31.96
C PRO A 660 0.44 -60.82 31.47
N PHE A 661 1.42 -60.96 32.35
CA PHE A 661 2.67 -61.67 32.11
C PHE A 661 2.97 -62.59 33.31
N GLY A 662 3.96 -63.45 33.17
CA GLY A 662 4.33 -64.41 34.20
C GLY A 662 3.51 -65.70 34.18
N GLU A 663 3.86 -66.59 35.09
CA GLU A 663 3.21 -67.88 35.29
C GLU A 663 3.02 -68.19 36.77
N VAL A 664 2.03 -69.03 37.06
CA VAL A 664 1.76 -69.55 38.40
C VAL A 664 2.08 -71.04 38.37
N LEU A 665 3.09 -71.45 39.13
CA LEU A 665 3.42 -72.86 39.32
C LEU A 665 2.52 -73.42 40.42
N VAL A 666 1.84 -74.52 40.12
CA VAL A 666 0.97 -75.20 41.07
C VAL A 666 1.71 -76.41 41.61
N SER A 667 1.91 -76.46 42.92
CA SER A 667 2.46 -77.62 43.62
C SER A 667 1.44 -78.20 44.59
N GLN A 668 1.37 -79.53 44.63
CA GLN A 668 0.60 -80.28 45.62
C GLN A 668 1.60 -81.20 46.32
N GLU A 669 1.63 -81.17 47.65
CA GLU A 669 2.56 -81.99 48.46
C GLU A 669 4.05 -81.81 48.12
N GLY A 670 4.42 -80.65 47.56
CA GLY A 670 5.80 -80.35 47.16
C GLY A 670 6.18 -80.79 45.74
N GLU A 671 5.32 -81.52 45.02
CA GLU A 671 5.53 -81.86 43.61
C GLU A 671 4.82 -80.85 42.69
N ALA A 672 5.49 -80.44 41.61
CA ALA A 672 4.95 -79.50 40.63
C ALA A 672 3.93 -80.21 39.72
N VAL A 673 2.65 -79.91 39.90
CA VAL A 673 1.53 -80.55 39.18
C VAL A 673 1.20 -79.84 37.87
N GLY A 674 1.56 -78.55 37.73
CA GLY A 674 1.41 -77.84 36.47
C GLY A 674 1.81 -76.37 36.52
N ASN A 675 1.83 -75.72 35.36
CA ASN A 675 2.07 -74.28 35.23
C ASN A 675 0.93 -73.58 34.49
N ILE A 676 0.49 -72.45 35.04
CA ILE A 676 -0.58 -71.63 34.47
C ILE A 676 0.05 -70.33 33.96
N ARG A 677 0.10 -70.16 32.63
CA ARG A 677 0.61 -68.93 32.01
C ARG A 677 -0.45 -67.83 32.03
N LEU A 678 -0.21 -66.77 32.81
CA LEU A 678 -1.17 -65.67 32.98
C LEU A 678 -1.43 -64.89 31.68
N ARG A 679 -0.49 -64.92 30.73
CA ARG A 679 -0.66 -64.31 29.40
C ARG A 679 -1.76 -64.97 28.55
N ARG A 680 -2.07 -66.26 28.79
CA ARG A 680 -3.10 -67.02 28.04
C ARG A 680 -4.50 -66.94 28.65
N ALA A 681 -4.67 -66.12 29.68
CA ALA A 681 -5.93 -66.01 30.39
C ALA A 681 -7.05 -65.44 29.50
N ARG A 682 -8.26 -66.03 29.59
CA ARG A 682 -9.41 -65.63 28.77
C ARG A 682 -10.09 -64.41 29.39
N ARG A 683 -9.90 -63.24 28.77
CA ARG A 683 -10.53 -61.97 29.17
C ARG A 683 -11.55 -61.52 28.13
N SER A 684 -12.62 -60.85 28.56
CA SER A 684 -13.51 -60.19 27.61
C SER A 684 -12.78 -59.02 26.93
N PRO A 685 -13.05 -58.71 25.65
CA PRO A 685 -12.40 -57.59 24.96
C PRO A 685 -12.56 -56.25 25.69
N LEU A 686 -13.75 -56.00 26.26
CA LEU A 686 -14.03 -54.77 27.00
C LEU A 686 -13.22 -54.68 28.30
N GLN A 687 -13.08 -55.78 29.04
CA GLN A 687 -12.26 -55.79 30.26
C GLN A 687 -10.78 -55.66 29.91
N ALA A 688 -10.32 -56.34 28.86
CA ALA A 688 -8.94 -56.22 28.39
C ALA A 688 -8.61 -54.76 28.04
N LEU A 689 -9.53 -54.06 27.36
CA LEU A 689 -9.37 -52.66 26.97
C LEU A 689 -9.43 -51.69 28.17
N LEU A 690 -10.43 -51.81 29.05
CA LEU A 690 -10.64 -50.88 30.18
C LEU A 690 -9.63 -51.08 31.32
N HIS A 691 -9.22 -52.33 31.56
CA HIS A 691 -8.36 -52.73 32.65
C HIS A 691 -7.27 -53.72 32.18
N PRO A 692 -6.31 -53.27 31.34
CA PRO A 692 -5.32 -54.15 30.70
C PRO A 692 -4.44 -54.89 31.70
N GLN A 693 -4.19 -54.26 32.84
CA GLN A 693 -3.34 -54.73 33.92
C GLN A 693 -4.06 -55.56 34.99
N LEU A 694 -5.36 -55.82 34.86
CA LEU A 694 -6.12 -56.61 35.84
C LEU A 694 -6.50 -57.96 35.25
N LEU A 695 -6.32 -59.00 36.05
CA LEU A 695 -6.73 -60.35 35.72
C LEU A 695 -7.38 -61.01 36.93
N ARG A 696 -8.57 -61.58 36.78
CA ARG A 696 -9.21 -62.37 37.86
C ARG A 696 -8.71 -63.81 37.82
N SER A 697 -8.59 -64.47 38.97
CA SER A 697 -8.07 -65.83 39.08
C SER A 697 -8.83 -66.83 38.21
N ARG A 698 -10.16 -66.75 38.19
CA ARG A 698 -11.01 -67.57 37.31
C ARG A 698 -10.65 -67.44 35.83
N GLN A 699 -10.20 -66.26 35.39
CA GLN A 699 -9.82 -66.02 33.99
C GLN A 699 -8.48 -66.66 33.63
N ALA A 700 -7.61 -66.84 34.63
CA ALA A 700 -6.35 -67.56 34.51
C ALA A 700 -6.52 -69.09 34.59
N GLY A 701 -7.72 -69.60 34.91
CA GLY A 701 -7.91 -71.02 35.21
C GLY A 701 -7.55 -71.39 36.65
N LEU A 702 -7.40 -70.41 37.54
CA LEU A 702 -7.22 -70.60 38.98
C LEU A 702 -8.58 -70.62 39.69
N PRO A 703 -8.67 -71.20 40.90
CA PRO A 703 -9.86 -71.07 41.74
C PRO A 703 -10.25 -69.60 41.92
N SER A 704 -11.56 -69.32 41.99
CA SER A 704 -12.05 -67.94 42.16
C SER A 704 -11.57 -67.31 43.47
N GLY A 705 -11.58 -65.98 43.54
CA GLY A 705 -11.28 -65.26 44.79
C GLY A 705 -10.11 -64.30 44.74
N LEU A 706 -9.27 -64.31 43.69
CA LEU A 706 -8.14 -63.39 43.57
C LEU A 706 -8.23 -62.51 42.32
N ARG A 707 -7.64 -61.32 42.43
CA ARG A 707 -7.36 -60.40 41.33
C ARG A 707 -5.87 -60.09 41.30
N PHE A 708 -5.29 -60.20 40.13
CA PHE A 708 -3.89 -59.92 39.84
C PHE A 708 -3.78 -58.53 39.20
N ARG A 709 -2.83 -57.70 39.66
CA ARG A 709 -2.45 -56.42 39.07
C ARG A 709 -1.01 -56.47 38.59
N PHE A 710 -0.80 -56.23 37.30
CA PHE A 710 0.53 -56.20 36.69
C PHE A 710 1.10 -54.78 36.78
N LYS A 711 2.36 -54.65 37.19
CA LYS A 711 3.08 -53.37 37.26
C LYS A 711 4.00 -53.18 36.06
N HIS A 712 4.26 -51.92 35.71
CA HIS A 712 5.44 -51.59 34.90
C HIS A 712 6.70 -51.96 35.68
N GLY A 713 7.63 -52.67 35.05
CA GLY A 713 8.89 -53.10 35.68
C GLY A 713 8.91 -54.52 36.23
N GLY A 714 7.90 -55.36 35.94
CA GLY A 714 8.01 -56.81 36.17
C GLY A 714 7.45 -57.35 37.49
N GLY A 715 6.54 -56.64 38.16
CA GLY A 715 5.88 -57.12 39.39
C GLY A 715 4.43 -57.61 39.17
N ILE A 716 4.01 -58.63 39.92
CA ILE A 716 2.63 -59.12 39.98
C ILE A 716 2.12 -58.95 41.42
N GLU A 717 1.11 -58.10 41.59
CA GLU A 717 0.41 -57.97 42.86
C GLU A 717 -0.88 -58.77 42.86
N VAL A 718 -1.27 -59.25 44.02
CA VAL A 718 -2.48 -60.02 44.23
C VAL A 718 -3.32 -59.32 45.28
N ALA A 719 -4.62 -59.31 45.08
CA ALA A 719 -5.60 -58.91 46.07
C ALA A 719 -6.77 -59.89 46.06
N ARG A 720 -7.52 -59.90 47.17
CA ARG A 720 -8.82 -60.56 47.27
C ARG A 720 -9.84 -59.90 46.32
N ASP A 721 -10.54 -60.67 45.50
CA ASP A 721 -11.56 -60.17 44.56
C ASP A 721 -12.98 -60.23 45.15
N ASP A 722 -13.32 -61.33 45.82
CA ASP A 722 -14.65 -61.59 46.42
C ASP A 722 -14.57 -62.45 47.70
N SER A 723 -15.70 -62.96 48.17
CA SER A 723 -15.77 -63.82 49.36
C SER A 723 -15.06 -65.16 49.18
N ALA A 724 -14.97 -65.71 47.97
CA ALA A 724 -14.18 -66.93 47.71
C ALA A 724 -12.68 -66.69 47.93
N GLY A 725 -12.27 -65.42 47.95
CA GLY A 725 -10.91 -65.01 48.27
C GLY A 725 -10.47 -65.32 49.71
N THR A 726 -11.37 -65.65 50.65
CA THR A 726 -10.98 -66.07 52.01
C THR A 726 -10.34 -67.45 52.06
N SER A 727 -10.56 -68.26 51.03
CA SER A 727 -9.89 -69.55 50.84
C SER A 727 -8.42 -69.43 50.43
N TRP A 728 -7.96 -68.21 50.11
CA TRP A 728 -6.59 -67.93 49.77
C TRP A 728 -5.83 -67.35 50.96
N ARG A 729 -4.68 -67.95 51.26
CA ARG A 729 -3.78 -67.55 52.34
C ARG A 729 -2.40 -67.23 51.78
N LYS A 730 -1.70 -66.31 52.44
CA LYS A 730 -0.28 -66.02 52.23
C LYS A 730 0.58 -67.17 52.78
N SER A 731 1.88 -67.16 52.50
CA SER A 731 2.84 -68.14 53.02
C SER A 731 2.96 -68.19 54.55
N ASP A 732 2.59 -67.10 55.23
CA ASP A 732 2.51 -67.04 56.70
C ASP A 732 1.18 -67.58 57.28
N GLY A 733 0.27 -68.06 56.42
CA GLY A 733 -1.04 -68.60 56.81
C GLY A 733 -2.15 -67.56 56.96
N GLU A 734 -1.85 -66.26 56.90
CA GLU A 734 -2.86 -65.19 56.99
C GLU A 734 -3.66 -65.07 55.68
N PRO A 735 -4.97 -64.72 55.71
CA PRO A 735 -5.78 -64.57 54.51
C PRO A 735 -5.26 -63.45 53.60
N VAL A 736 -5.40 -63.61 52.29
CA VAL A 736 -5.05 -62.57 51.31
C VAL A 736 -5.93 -61.34 51.50
N GLN A 737 -5.31 -60.17 51.56
CA GLN A 737 -6.00 -58.91 51.82
C GLN A 737 -6.74 -58.38 50.59
N PRO A 738 -7.81 -57.57 50.75
CA PRO A 738 -8.46 -56.87 49.63
C PRO A 738 -7.56 -55.85 48.91
N ALA A 739 -6.52 -55.35 49.57
CA ALA A 739 -5.53 -54.45 48.99
C ALA A 739 -4.50 -55.23 48.15
N PHE A 740 -4.04 -54.63 47.05
CA PHE A 740 -3.01 -55.24 46.20
C PHE A 740 -1.67 -55.29 46.93
N GLN A 741 -1.11 -56.48 47.05
CA GLN A 741 0.16 -56.76 47.70
C GLN A 741 1.00 -57.70 46.82
N GLU A 742 2.31 -57.54 46.83
CA GLU A 742 3.22 -58.40 46.07
C GLU A 742 3.41 -59.71 46.83
N LEU A 743 2.98 -60.81 46.21
CA LEU A 743 3.02 -62.15 46.81
C LEU A 743 3.69 -63.09 45.83
N HIS A 744 4.68 -63.84 46.31
CA HIS A 744 5.37 -64.85 45.54
C HIS A 744 4.80 -66.26 45.75
N GLU A 745 4.03 -66.45 46.81
CA GLU A 745 3.47 -67.73 47.20
C GLU A 745 2.08 -67.54 47.83
N LEU A 746 1.17 -68.43 47.47
CA LEU A 746 -0.22 -68.45 47.90
C LEU A 746 -0.64 -69.88 48.19
N HIS A 747 -1.39 -70.10 49.25
CA HIS A 747 -2.02 -71.39 49.54
C HIS A 747 -3.52 -71.29 49.35
N TYR A 748 -4.10 -72.27 48.66
CA TYR A 748 -5.54 -72.37 48.49
C TYR A 748 -6.10 -73.53 49.31
N ARG A 749 -7.14 -73.24 50.09
CA ARG A 749 -7.91 -74.24 50.83
C ARG A 749 -9.37 -74.21 50.39
N PRO A 750 -9.88 -75.28 49.75
CA PRO A 750 -11.29 -75.37 49.38
C PRO A 750 -12.18 -75.20 50.62
N PRO A 751 -13.32 -74.48 50.51
CA PRO A 751 -14.18 -74.21 51.65
C PRO A 751 -14.93 -75.44 52.20
N GLU A 752 -14.92 -76.59 51.50
CA GLU A 752 -15.73 -77.78 51.81
C GLU A 752 -14.91 -79.06 52.11
N GLU A 753 -13.58 -78.98 52.24
CA GLU A 753 -12.72 -80.16 52.46
C GLU A 753 -12.30 -80.39 53.93
N ASP A 754 -12.10 -81.67 54.28
CA ASP A 754 -11.73 -82.16 55.61
C ASP A 754 -10.35 -81.58 56.02
N PRO A 755 -10.07 -81.31 57.31
CA PRO A 755 -8.83 -80.64 57.74
C PRO A 755 -7.51 -81.34 57.39
N GLY A 756 -7.58 -82.55 56.82
CA GLY A 756 -6.44 -83.36 56.42
C GLY A 756 -6.05 -83.27 54.94
N ASP A 757 -6.85 -82.61 54.08
CA ASP A 757 -6.51 -82.51 52.65
C ASP A 757 -5.38 -81.52 52.39
N ALA A 758 -4.43 -81.93 51.55
CA ALA A 758 -3.22 -81.19 51.27
C ALA A 758 -3.52 -79.84 50.60
N MET A 759 -3.06 -78.74 51.21
CA MET A 759 -3.19 -77.41 50.63
C MET A 759 -2.44 -77.33 49.29
N ALA A 760 -3.11 -76.87 48.24
CA ALA A 760 -2.44 -76.56 46.99
C ALA A 760 -1.66 -75.25 47.13
N THR A 761 -0.37 -75.29 46.81
CA THR A 761 0.52 -74.13 46.84
C THR A 761 0.71 -73.58 45.43
N TYR A 762 0.61 -72.26 45.30
CA TYR A 762 0.67 -71.52 44.05
C TYR A 762 1.82 -70.51 44.13
N HIS A 763 2.91 -70.78 43.42
CA HIS A 763 4.05 -69.88 43.35
C HIS A 763 3.91 -68.95 42.15
N ILE A 764 3.88 -67.64 42.40
CA ILE A 764 3.73 -66.61 41.36
C ILE A 764 5.12 -66.20 40.88
N GLN A 765 5.40 -66.50 39.62
CA GLN A 765 6.65 -66.11 38.98
C GLN A 765 6.40 -64.97 38.00
N ALA A 766 6.89 -63.78 38.36
CA ALA A 766 6.83 -62.59 37.53
C ALA A 766 7.91 -62.55 36.44
N ARG A 767 8.40 -63.71 35.98
CA ARG A 767 9.38 -63.78 34.89
C ARG A 767 8.69 -63.49 33.57
N HIS A 768 9.19 -62.51 32.81
CA HIS A 768 8.98 -62.52 31.37
C HIS A 768 9.62 -63.80 30.85
N ALA A 769 8.84 -64.67 30.22
CA ALA A 769 9.41 -65.80 29.50
C ALA A 769 10.48 -65.20 28.57
N PRO A 770 11.73 -65.71 28.56
CA PRO A 770 12.73 -65.24 27.61
C PRO A 770 12.12 -65.33 26.22
N ASP A 771 12.12 -64.20 25.50
CA ASP A 771 11.59 -64.16 24.14
C ASP A 771 12.30 -65.26 23.35
N THR A 772 11.51 -66.01 22.59
CA THR A 772 11.90 -67.30 21.99
C THR A 772 12.97 -67.15 20.88
N GLU A 773 13.54 -65.95 20.71
CA GLU A 773 14.61 -65.63 19.76
C GLU A 773 15.97 -66.25 20.12
N GLU A 774 16.17 -66.77 21.35
CA GLU A 774 17.42 -67.46 21.72
C GLU A 774 17.43 -68.95 21.33
N ILE A 775 16.29 -69.53 20.95
CA ILE A 775 16.20 -70.95 20.54
C ILE A 775 16.40 -71.12 19.02
N ASP A 776 16.07 -70.12 18.19
CA ASP A 776 16.28 -70.19 16.73
C ASP A 776 17.76 -69.96 16.30
N LYS A 777 18.65 -69.52 17.21
CA LYS A 777 20.08 -69.34 16.93
C LYS A 777 20.94 -70.59 17.12
N LEU A 778 20.40 -71.69 17.65
CA LEU A 778 21.14 -72.95 17.84
C LEU A 778 20.78 -74.03 16.79
N GLU A 779 19.92 -73.74 15.83
CA GLU A 779 19.49 -74.70 14.79
C GLU A 779 20.01 -74.37 13.37
N SER A 780 20.94 -73.40 13.23
CA SER A 780 21.51 -72.99 11.94
C SER A 780 22.73 -73.79 11.45
N ASP A 781 23.04 -74.95 12.06
CA ASP A 781 24.26 -75.73 11.77
C ASP A 781 24.02 -77.04 10.99
N ARG A 782 22.96 -77.12 10.17
CA ARG A 782 22.74 -78.26 9.26
C ARG A 782 22.96 -77.89 7.78
N PRO A 783 23.76 -78.68 7.02
CA PRO A 783 24.12 -78.35 5.65
C PRO A 783 23.02 -78.68 4.61
N ASN A 784 23.01 -77.84 3.57
CA ASN A 784 22.21 -77.83 2.35
C ASN A 784 21.96 -79.19 1.67
N ILE A 785 20.70 -79.43 1.26
CA ILE A 785 20.38 -80.15 -0.01
C ILE A 785 19.27 -79.42 -0.79
N SER A 786 19.70 -78.91 -1.95
CA SER A 786 19.02 -78.59 -3.22
C SER A 786 17.57 -79.07 -3.47
N SER A 787 16.69 -78.15 -3.91
CA SER A 787 15.99 -78.17 -5.23
C SER A 787 15.14 -76.88 -5.39
N SER A 788 15.42 -75.98 -6.34
CA SER A 788 14.99 -75.90 -7.76
C SER A 788 13.56 -75.36 -8.02
N ARG A 789 13.53 -74.22 -8.76
CA ARG A 789 12.51 -73.70 -9.72
C ARG A 789 11.18 -73.12 -9.22
N PHE A 790 11.00 -71.80 -9.42
CA PHE A 790 10.11 -71.10 -10.40
C PHE A 790 10.08 -69.59 -10.03
N HIS A 791 10.70 -68.67 -10.81
CA HIS A 791 10.09 -67.79 -11.83
C HIS A 791 8.81 -67.05 -11.37
N LYS A 792 8.54 -65.76 -11.62
CA LYS A 792 9.18 -64.59 -12.26
C LYS A 792 8.09 -63.50 -12.22
N HIS A 793 8.36 -62.28 -11.75
CA HIS A 793 7.99 -60.98 -12.39
C HIS A 793 7.92 -59.82 -11.40
N GLN A 794 8.97 -59.00 -11.41
CA GLN A 794 8.90 -57.58 -11.14
C GLN A 794 8.80 -56.85 -12.49
N ARG A 795 7.83 -55.94 -12.63
CA ARG A 795 7.82 -54.92 -13.68
C ARG A 795 8.09 -53.57 -13.05
N ARG A 796 9.27 -53.04 -13.39
CA ARG A 796 9.59 -51.60 -13.41
C ARG A 796 8.69 -50.92 -14.44
N LEU A 797 8.18 -49.74 -14.12
CA LEU A 797 7.91 -48.69 -15.10
C LEU A 797 8.70 -47.46 -14.69
N LYS A 798 9.76 -47.19 -15.46
CA LYS A 798 10.30 -45.85 -15.70
C LYS A 798 9.43 -45.23 -16.79
N ALA A 799 9.04 -43.98 -16.64
CA ALA A 799 8.62 -43.14 -17.75
C ALA A 799 9.66 -42.02 -17.90
N THR A 800 10.22 -41.95 -19.10
CA THR A 800 11.15 -40.96 -19.64
C THR A 800 10.41 -39.66 -20.01
N PRO A 801 11.15 -38.55 -20.22
CA PRO A 801 10.60 -37.23 -20.52
C PRO A 801 10.19 -37.11 -21.99
N ILE A 802 9.21 -36.25 -22.26
CA ILE A 802 8.82 -35.84 -23.62
C ILE A 802 9.34 -34.42 -23.81
N ASP A 803 10.21 -34.26 -24.79
CA ASP A 803 10.54 -33.00 -25.44
C ASP A 803 10.23 -33.13 -26.94
N ASN A 804 9.88 -31.98 -27.52
CA ASN A 804 10.01 -31.54 -28.91
C ASN A 804 8.82 -31.64 -29.89
N TYR A 805 8.26 -30.46 -30.19
CA TYR A 805 8.47 -29.64 -31.41
C TYR A 805 7.25 -29.30 -32.28
N GLU A 806 7.25 -28.01 -32.69
CA GLU A 806 6.64 -27.36 -33.88
C GLU A 806 5.12 -27.14 -33.92
N ASP A 807 4.60 -26.08 -34.52
CA ASP A 807 5.01 -24.69 -34.79
C ASP A 807 3.73 -24.00 -35.31
N ASP A 808 3.74 -22.66 -35.27
CA ASP A 808 3.11 -21.77 -36.25
C ASP A 808 1.60 -21.36 -36.22
N ILE A 809 1.44 -20.03 -36.04
CA ILE A 809 0.60 -19.06 -36.81
C ILE A 809 -0.92 -18.91 -36.47
N PHE A 810 -1.28 -17.91 -35.65
CA PHE A 810 -1.86 -16.60 -36.04
C PHE A 810 -2.09 -15.71 -34.81
#